data_AF-A0A540MMG3-F1
#
_entry.id   AF-A0A540MMG3-F1
#
_cell.length_a   1.000
_cell.length_b   1.000
_cell.length_c   1.000
_cell.angle_alpha   90.00
_cell.angle_beta   90.00
_cell.angle_gamma   90.00
#
_symmetry.space_group_name_H-M   'P 1'
#
loop_
_entity.id
_entity.type
_entity.pdbx_description
1 polymer ?
#
loop_
_entity_poly.entity_id
_entity_poly.type
_entity_poly.pdbx_seq_one_letter_code
_entity_poly.pdbx_strand_id
1 'polypeptide(L)'
;MALLLVLLFSILASPTFILSASSPPFTPQDNFLIDCGATNKATLPDGRAFKTESESTQQLKADDDNKVSVDKADVPSPLYLTARIFKSDATYTFHMARPGWHWIRLHFYPLSNSMFDLQKATFNVMTQKYTLLHSFNVNENKNNTKNQIFMKEYLLNITEQQFSIKFSPMKNSAAFINAIEVVSAPDNLITDTANNLQPASQFQGLSKFGYETMYRLNMGGPLVTSTNDTLGRSWLPDDAYIKSKNMAKATSIGTSTIKYPDGLTPQIAPPTIYATAVQMADAVVSNQNFNITWNFQAENAFAYLIRLHFCDIVSKSLGNLYFNVYINGNMAISDLDLSHTVNGLAIPYYKDIVVNASLVSDGLSVQIGPSRMDNGAPNAILNGLEVMKLSNSVDSLDGEFGVDGKKVETGGGGPHRGAVAAVGFGLMFGAFVGLGAMVYKWRKRPQDWQKRNSFSSWLLPVHAADTSFMSSKTSSNMYNSTLGLGRYFTFQELQEATNNFDSMNLADWGMQWKRKGLLEKIIDPLLVGSINPESMKKFGEAAEKCLEEHGVDRPTMGDVLWNLEYALQLQEAFTQGKPEDESSSAVLPSTEVNAAATSPAAVAVLPPNTPTSASHPTTIPEGDEGSTNAHPIDDQSGTDILAQFSNLNGR
;
A
#
# COMPACT_ATOMS: atom_id res chain seq x y z
N MET A 1 4.08 -8.33 -73.61
CA MET A 1 4.35 -9.47 -72.70
C MET A 1 5.10 -9.01 -71.45
N ALA A 2 6.42 -8.78 -71.47
CA ALA A 2 7.21 -8.50 -70.25
C ALA A 2 6.68 -7.31 -69.40
N LEU A 3 6.40 -6.14 -70.00
CA LEU A 3 5.86 -4.99 -69.26
C LEU A 3 4.49 -5.27 -68.59
N LEU A 4 3.66 -6.12 -69.20
CA LEU A 4 2.32 -6.45 -68.67
C LEU A 4 2.42 -7.34 -67.42
N LEU A 5 3.42 -8.23 -67.39
CA LEU A 5 3.75 -9.09 -66.26
C LEU A 5 4.29 -8.30 -65.07
N VAL A 6 5.13 -7.29 -65.32
CA VAL A 6 5.64 -6.39 -64.27
C VAL A 6 4.50 -5.55 -63.66
N LEU A 7 3.54 -5.08 -64.48
CA LEU A 7 2.36 -4.37 -63.97
C LEU A 7 1.42 -5.28 -63.15
N LEU A 8 1.26 -6.54 -63.55
CA LEU A 8 0.46 -7.51 -62.76
C LEU A 8 1.10 -7.81 -61.40
N PHE A 9 2.43 -7.96 -61.37
CA PHE A 9 3.16 -8.23 -60.13
C PHE A 9 3.15 -7.05 -59.16
N SER A 10 3.18 -5.80 -59.64
CA SER A 10 3.10 -4.62 -58.76
C SER A 10 1.69 -4.38 -58.20
N ILE A 11 0.63 -4.83 -58.87
CA ILE A 11 -0.74 -4.81 -58.31
C ILE A 11 -0.88 -5.88 -57.22
N LEU A 12 -0.33 -7.08 -57.43
CA LEU A 12 -0.33 -8.20 -56.46
C LEU A 12 0.61 -7.99 -55.25
N ALA A 13 1.58 -7.07 -55.36
CA ALA A 13 2.49 -6.69 -54.28
C ALA A 13 2.08 -5.42 -53.52
N SER A 14 0.83 -4.96 -53.71
CA SER A 14 0.27 -3.92 -52.81
C SER A 14 0.14 -4.52 -51.41
N PRO A 15 0.73 -3.92 -50.35
CA PRO A 15 0.41 -4.37 -49.01
C PRO A 15 -1.09 -4.16 -48.80
N THR A 16 -1.81 -5.25 -48.49
CA THR A 16 -3.19 -5.13 -48.03
C THR A 16 -3.14 -4.30 -46.76
N PHE A 17 -3.53 -3.02 -46.87
CA PHE A 17 -3.90 -2.22 -45.73
C PHE A 17 -5.11 -2.90 -45.10
N ILE A 18 -4.84 -3.82 -44.17
CA ILE A 18 -5.79 -4.22 -43.17
C ILE A 18 -6.04 -2.94 -42.38
N LEU A 19 -7.06 -2.20 -42.80
CA LEU A 19 -7.76 -1.27 -41.93
C LEU A 19 -8.05 -2.06 -40.66
N SER A 20 -7.38 -1.70 -39.57
CA SER A 20 -7.71 -2.26 -38.25
C SER A 20 -9.17 -1.91 -38.01
N ALA A 21 -10.05 -2.89 -38.22
CA ALA A 21 -11.45 -2.74 -37.94
C ALA A 21 -11.55 -2.48 -36.44
N SER A 22 -11.92 -1.24 -36.07
CA SER A 22 -12.21 -0.90 -34.70
C SER A 22 -13.21 -1.91 -34.16
N SER A 23 -12.79 -2.72 -33.18
CA SER A 23 -13.66 -3.72 -32.57
C SER A 23 -14.97 -3.05 -32.16
N PRO A 24 -16.14 -3.59 -32.52
CA PRO A 24 -17.40 -2.94 -32.20
C PRO A 24 -17.49 -2.69 -30.70
N PRO A 25 -18.11 -1.57 -30.27
CA PRO A 25 -18.28 -1.27 -28.86
C PRO A 25 -19.01 -2.43 -28.17
N PHE A 26 -18.60 -2.74 -26.93
CA PHE A 26 -19.23 -3.81 -26.18
C PHE A 26 -20.69 -3.47 -25.89
N THR A 27 -21.59 -4.37 -26.29
CA THR A 27 -23.03 -4.26 -25.99
C THR A 27 -23.37 -5.26 -24.89
N PRO A 28 -23.72 -4.80 -23.67
CA PRO A 28 -24.11 -5.69 -22.59
C PRO A 28 -25.44 -6.39 -22.90
N GLN A 29 -25.58 -7.66 -22.51
CA GLN A 29 -26.83 -8.42 -22.70
C GLN A 29 -27.85 -8.08 -21.61
N ASP A 30 -27.41 -8.13 -20.35
CA ASP A 30 -28.15 -7.58 -19.22
C ASP A 30 -27.76 -6.11 -19.03
N ASN A 31 -28.75 -5.21 -19.03
CA ASN A 31 -28.54 -3.76 -18.93
C ASN A 31 -29.70 -3.12 -18.16
N PHE A 32 -29.65 -3.19 -16.83
CA PHE A 32 -30.63 -2.59 -15.94
C PHE A 32 -30.08 -1.29 -15.37
N LEU A 33 -30.59 -0.16 -15.86
CA LEU A 33 -30.26 1.18 -15.40
C LEU A 33 -31.52 1.78 -14.76
N ILE A 34 -31.52 2.01 -13.45
CA ILE A 34 -32.68 2.47 -12.68
C ILE A 34 -32.35 3.77 -11.96
N ASP A 35 -33.12 4.82 -12.25
CA ASP A 35 -33.11 6.10 -11.53
C ASP A 35 -34.16 6.03 -10.40
N CYS A 36 -33.68 6.01 -9.15
CA CYS A 36 -34.47 5.59 -7.99
C CYS A 36 -35.22 6.77 -7.37
N GLY A 37 -36.55 6.67 -7.34
CA GLY A 37 -37.44 7.77 -6.96
C GLY A 37 -37.72 8.78 -8.07
N ALA A 38 -37.10 8.65 -9.25
CA ALA A 38 -37.37 9.50 -10.40
C ALA A 38 -38.75 9.27 -11.02
N THR A 39 -39.41 10.38 -11.38
CA THR A 39 -40.68 10.41 -12.14
C THR A 39 -40.47 10.67 -13.63
N ASN A 40 -39.36 11.32 -13.99
CA ASN A 40 -38.95 11.63 -15.36
C ASN A 40 -37.70 10.80 -15.70
N LYS A 41 -37.54 10.39 -16.96
CA LYS A 41 -36.36 9.63 -17.40
C LYS A 41 -35.12 10.53 -17.41
N ALA A 42 -34.05 10.09 -16.76
CA ALA A 42 -32.73 10.69 -16.92
C ALA A 42 -31.98 10.05 -18.10
N THR A 43 -31.40 10.87 -18.96
CA THR A 43 -30.43 10.44 -19.98
C THR A 43 -29.09 11.09 -19.66
N LEU A 44 -28.05 10.28 -19.52
CA LEU A 44 -26.69 10.75 -19.27
C LEU A 44 -26.04 11.33 -20.54
N PRO A 45 -24.98 12.16 -20.41
CA PRO A 45 -24.24 12.70 -21.56
C PRO A 45 -23.59 11.63 -22.47
N ASP A 46 -23.42 10.41 -21.98
CA ASP A 46 -22.95 9.25 -22.75
C ASP A 46 -24.07 8.54 -23.56
N GLY A 47 -25.31 9.04 -23.49
CA GLY A 47 -26.47 8.50 -24.18
C GLY A 47 -27.21 7.39 -23.42
N ARG A 48 -26.74 6.94 -22.25
CA ARG A 48 -27.44 5.94 -21.44
C ARG A 48 -28.71 6.53 -20.83
N ALA A 49 -29.85 5.92 -21.13
CA ALA A 49 -31.14 6.28 -20.56
C ALA A 49 -31.48 5.36 -19.38
N PHE A 50 -31.76 5.98 -18.22
CA PHE A 50 -32.17 5.28 -17.01
C PHE A 50 -33.70 5.19 -16.97
N LYS A 51 -34.20 4.02 -16.58
CA LYS A 51 -35.62 3.78 -16.37
C LYS A 51 -36.05 4.44 -15.07
N THR A 52 -37.24 5.02 -15.06
CA THR A 52 -37.85 5.49 -13.81
C THR A 52 -38.22 4.30 -12.93
N GLU A 53 -38.48 4.57 -11.66
CA GLU A 53 -38.99 3.58 -10.72
C GLU A 53 -40.36 3.02 -11.14
N SER A 54 -41.22 3.84 -11.76
CA SER A 54 -42.51 3.41 -12.32
C SER A 54 -42.39 2.45 -13.51
N GLU A 55 -41.29 2.53 -14.26
CA GLU A 55 -40.94 1.56 -15.32
C GLU A 55 -40.21 0.33 -14.77
N SER A 56 -39.74 0.40 -13.52
CA SER A 56 -38.93 -0.61 -12.84
C SER A 56 -39.65 -1.22 -11.62
N THR A 57 -40.97 -1.09 -11.56
CA THR A 57 -41.78 -1.53 -10.40
C THR A 57 -41.84 -3.05 -10.27
N GLN A 58 -41.61 -3.80 -11.35
CA GLN A 58 -41.52 -5.26 -11.31
C GLN A 58 -40.25 -5.76 -10.61
N GLN A 59 -39.21 -4.92 -10.55
CA GLN A 59 -37.94 -5.24 -9.93
C GLN A 59 -37.95 -4.95 -8.42
N LEU A 60 -38.69 -3.93 -7.95
CA LEU A 60 -38.67 -3.49 -6.56
C LEU A 60 -39.78 -4.12 -5.72
N LYS A 61 -39.39 -4.81 -4.64
CA LYS A 61 -40.26 -5.15 -3.51
C LYS A 61 -39.89 -4.29 -2.30
N ALA A 62 -40.80 -3.43 -1.86
CA ALA A 62 -40.68 -2.62 -0.65
C ALA A 62 -42.07 -2.43 -0.02
N ASP A 63 -42.14 -2.28 1.31
CA ASP A 63 -43.39 -2.02 2.02
C ASP A 63 -43.78 -0.53 2.05
N ASP A 64 -42.88 0.35 1.63
CA ASP A 64 -43.05 1.80 1.61
C ASP A 64 -42.76 2.44 0.24
N ASP A 65 -43.24 3.67 0.03
CA ASP A 65 -43.10 4.43 -1.23
C ASP A 65 -42.45 5.81 -1.04
N ASN A 66 -41.52 5.92 -0.08
CA ASN A 66 -40.88 7.20 0.27
C ASN A 66 -39.88 7.63 -0.83
N LYS A 67 -40.24 8.66 -1.60
CA LYS A 67 -39.40 9.23 -2.67
C LYS A 67 -39.04 10.68 -2.36
N VAL A 68 -37.82 11.07 -2.68
CA VAL A 68 -37.34 12.45 -2.61
C VAL A 68 -36.82 12.89 -3.98
N SER A 69 -37.11 14.14 -4.34
CA SER A 69 -36.57 14.81 -5.52
C SER A 69 -36.23 16.26 -5.19
N VAL A 70 -35.20 16.81 -5.80
CA VAL A 70 -34.87 18.25 -5.78
C VAL A 70 -34.72 18.78 -7.20
N ASP A 71 -35.25 19.97 -7.48
CA ASP A 71 -35.23 20.54 -8.84
C ASP A 71 -33.81 20.86 -9.33
N LYS A 72 -32.91 21.19 -8.40
CA LYS A 72 -31.51 21.52 -8.68
C LYS A 72 -30.63 21.29 -7.45
N ALA A 73 -29.48 20.65 -7.67
CA ALA A 73 -28.37 20.58 -6.73
C ALA A 73 -27.05 20.78 -7.49
N ASP A 74 -25.96 21.06 -6.76
CA ASP A 74 -24.61 21.12 -7.33
C ASP A 74 -24.06 19.69 -7.46
N VAL A 75 -24.51 18.99 -8.50
CA VAL A 75 -24.21 17.57 -8.76
C VAL A 75 -23.84 17.34 -10.23
N PRO A 76 -22.91 16.41 -10.54
CA PRO A 76 -22.38 16.20 -11.89
C PRO A 76 -23.31 15.36 -12.79
N SER A 77 -24.43 14.86 -12.26
CA SER A 77 -25.36 13.99 -12.98
C SER A 77 -26.79 14.15 -12.44
N PRO A 78 -27.83 14.10 -13.30
CA PRO A 78 -29.23 14.15 -12.86
C PRO A 78 -29.63 13.00 -11.93
N LEU A 79 -28.91 11.85 -11.97
CA LEU A 79 -29.16 10.70 -11.11
C LEU A 79 -29.07 11.02 -9.60
N TYR A 80 -28.40 12.11 -9.23
CA TYR A 80 -28.28 12.53 -7.82
C TYR A 80 -29.36 13.55 -7.41
N LEU A 81 -30.31 13.89 -8.29
CA LEU A 81 -31.43 14.79 -7.99
C LEU A 81 -32.63 14.05 -7.36
N THR A 82 -32.67 12.71 -7.44
CA THR A 82 -33.71 11.90 -6.80
C THR A 82 -33.12 10.79 -5.94
N ALA A 83 -33.91 10.29 -4.97
CA ALA A 83 -33.60 9.06 -4.25
C ALA A 83 -34.88 8.34 -3.79
N ARG A 84 -34.75 7.02 -3.65
CA ARG A 84 -35.70 6.16 -2.93
C ARG A 84 -35.20 5.95 -1.50
N ILE A 85 -36.11 6.05 -0.53
CA ILE A 85 -35.82 5.88 0.91
C ILE A 85 -36.63 4.70 1.46
N PHE A 86 -35.98 3.82 2.22
CA PHE A 86 -36.59 2.65 2.83
C PHE A 86 -36.49 2.72 4.36
N LYS A 87 -37.63 2.58 5.05
CA LYS A 87 -37.72 2.49 6.52
C LYS A 87 -37.82 1.05 7.01
N SER A 88 -38.01 0.10 6.10
CA SER A 88 -38.02 -1.35 6.31
C SER A 88 -37.10 -2.02 5.28
N ASP A 89 -36.98 -3.35 5.32
CA ASP A 89 -36.22 -4.09 4.33
C ASP A 89 -36.84 -3.95 2.93
N ALA A 90 -36.02 -3.57 1.94
CA ALA A 90 -36.42 -3.51 0.53
C ALA A 90 -35.51 -4.40 -0.32
N THR A 91 -36.00 -4.89 -1.45
CA THR A 91 -35.25 -5.79 -2.32
C THR A 91 -35.54 -5.49 -3.78
N TYR A 92 -34.49 -5.13 -4.53
CA TYR A 92 -34.50 -5.15 -5.98
C TYR A 92 -34.18 -6.56 -6.47
N THR A 93 -34.87 -7.00 -7.52
CA THR A 93 -34.75 -8.34 -8.11
C THR A 93 -34.67 -8.21 -9.63
N PHE A 94 -33.68 -8.88 -10.21
CA PHE A 94 -33.34 -8.81 -11.62
C PHE A 94 -33.32 -10.22 -12.20
N HIS A 95 -33.87 -10.38 -13.40
CA HIS A 95 -33.82 -11.65 -14.13
C HIS A 95 -32.70 -11.57 -15.17
N MET A 96 -31.60 -12.28 -14.93
CA MET A 96 -30.43 -12.31 -15.79
C MET A 96 -30.73 -13.10 -17.07
N ALA A 97 -30.38 -12.53 -18.21
CA ALA A 97 -30.41 -13.22 -19.50
C ALA A 97 -29.26 -14.23 -19.62
N ARG A 98 -28.13 -13.98 -18.98
CA ARG A 98 -26.97 -14.88 -18.97
C ARG A 98 -26.24 -14.95 -17.62
N PRO A 99 -25.60 -16.09 -17.29
CA PRO A 99 -24.59 -16.13 -16.24
C PRO A 99 -23.29 -15.45 -16.69
N GLY A 100 -22.47 -15.03 -15.73
CA GLY A 100 -21.14 -14.46 -15.93
C GLY A 100 -20.88 -13.21 -15.09
N TRP A 101 -19.83 -12.48 -15.46
CA TRP A 101 -19.45 -11.23 -14.79
C TRP A 101 -20.48 -10.12 -15.02
N HIS A 102 -20.82 -9.41 -13.96
CA HIS A 102 -21.73 -8.25 -13.99
C HIS A 102 -21.17 -7.11 -13.14
N TRP A 103 -21.22 -5.90 -13.68
CA TRP A 103 -21.01 -4.66 -12.95
C TRP A 103 -22.26 -4.31 -12.15
N ILE A 104 -22.09 -4.12 -10.84
CA ILE A 104 -23.10 -3.55 -9.95
C ILE A 104 -22.61 -2.17 -9.54
N ARG A 105 -23.30 -1.09 -9.93
CA ARG A 105 -22.99 0.28 -9.49
C ARG A 105 -24.12 0.82 -8.63
N LEU A 106 -23.78 1.24 -7.42
CA LEU A 106 -24.71 1.81 -6.46
C LEU A 106 -24.36 3.29 -6.23
N HIS A 107 -25.32 4.17 -6.50
CA HIS A 107 -25.15 5.61 -6.44
C HIS A 107 -25.83 6.20 -5.21
N PHE A 108 -25.07 6.91 -4.37
CA PHE A 108 -25.53 7.52 -3.13
C PHE A 108 -25.17 9.00 -3.07
N TYR A 109 -26.16 9.84 -2.81
CA TYR A 109 -26.04 11.25 -2.49
C TYR A 109 -27.11 11.64 -1.46
N PRO A 110 -26.74 12.12 -0.26
CA PRO A 110 -27.66 12.32 0.85
C PRO A 110 -28.50 13.60 0.66
N LEU A 111 -29.60 13.47 -0.09
CA LEU A 111 -30.54 14.55 -0.35
C LEU A 111 -31.21 15.08 0.92
N SER A 112 -31.14 16.40 1.12
CA SER A 112 -31.88 17.11 2.16
C SER A 112 -33.40 16.95 1.96
N ASN A 113 -34.10 16.44 2.98
CA ASN A 113 -35.53 16.18 2.90
C ASN A 113 -36.19 16.24 4.30
N SER A 114 -37.52 16.21 4.33
CA SER A 114 -38.32 16.28 5.57
C SER A 114 -38.67 14.92 6.19
N MET A 115 -38.38 13.80 5.52
CA MET A 115 -38.78 12.45 5.94
C MET A 115 -37.72 11.76 6.83
N PHE A 116 -36.45 11.86 6.46
CA PHE A 116 -35.32 11.30 7.22
C PHE A 116 -34.01 12.00 6.82
N ASP A 117 -33.14 12.26 7.80
CA ASP A 117 -31.82 12.85 7.55
C ASP A 117 -30.88 11.80 6.94
N LEU A 118 -30.72 11.81 5.61
CA LEU A 118 -29.91 10.83 4.88
C LEU A 118 -28.42 10.88 5.23
N GLN A 119 -27.92 11.95 5.85
CA GLN A 119 -26.56 12.00 6.38
C GLN A 119 -26.39 11.10 7.63
N LYS A 120 -27.49 10.79 8.34
CA LYS A 120 -27.55 9.88 9.49
C LYS A 120 -28.08 8.49 9.13
N ALA A 121 -28.27 8.20 7.84
CA ALA A 121 -28.69 6.88 7.37
C ALA A 121 -27.57 5.86 7.63
N THR A 122 -27.93 4.71 8.18
CA THR A 122 -27.02 3.60 8.46
C THR A 122 -27.74 2.31 8.09
N PHE A 123 -27.19 1.56 7.14
CA PHE A 123 -27.86 0.41 6.55
C PHE A 123 -26.89 -0.60 5.95
N ASN A 124 -27.39 -1.82 5.73
CA ASN A 124 -26.67 -2.87 5.01
C ASN A 124 -27.16 -2.94 3.57
N VAL A 125 -26.27 -3.29 2.64
CA VAL A 125 -26.63 -3.72 1.28
C VAL A 125 -26.02 -5.09 1.02
N MET A 126 -26.88 -6.06 0.72
CA MET A 126 -26.52 -7.47 0.58
C MET A 126 -27.11 -8.05 -0.70
N THR A 127 -26.42 -9.03 -1.28
CA THR A 127 -26.94 -9.90 -2.34
C THR A 127 -27.28 -11.27 -1.74
N GLN A 128 -27.63 -12.28 -2.56
CA GLN A 128 -27.79 -13.64 -2.03
C GLN A 128 -26.48 -14.26 -1.50
N LYS A 129 -25.32 -13.85 -2.06
CA LYS A 129 -24.01 -14.38 -1.71
C LYS A 129 -23.13 -13.38 -0.95
N TYR A 130 -23.02 -12.15 -1.47
CA TYR A 130 -22.07 -11.16 -1.00
C TYR A 130 -22.70 -10.07 -0.13
N THR A 131 -22.03 -9.71 0.97
CA THR A 131 -22.28 -8.45 1.69
C THR A 131 -21.53 -7.34 0.93
N LEU A 132 -22.25 -6.39 0.34
CA LEU A 132 -21.65 -5.29 -0.44
C LEU A 132 -21.33 -4.08 0.43
N LEU A 133 -22.21 -3.80 1.40
CA LEU A 133 -22.09 -2.71 2.37
C LEU A 133 -22.59 -3.20 3.74
N HIS A 134 -21.84 -2.92 4.81
CA HIS A 134 -22.17 -3.34 6.17
C HIS A 134 -22.13 -2.14 7.13
N SER A 135 -23.26 -1.87 7.79
CA SER A 135 -23.44 -0.70 8.67
C SER A 135 -23.06 0.64 8.01
N PHE A 136 -23.14 0.73 6.68
CA PHE A 136 -22.64 1.84 5.89
C PHE A 136 -23.30 3.16 6.26
N ASN A 137 -22.47 4.17 6.58
CA ASN A 137 -22.89 5.55 6.74
C ASN A 137 -22.06 6.50 5.85
N VAL A 138 -22.74 7.46 5.25
CA VAL A 138 -22.18 8.41 4.26
C VAL A 138 -21.09 9.33 4.85
N ASN A 139 -21.12 9.58 6.16
CA ASN A 139 -20.18 10.48 6.85
C ASN A 139 -19.04 9.76 7.57
N GLU A 140 -18.99 8.42 7.54
CA GLU A 140 -18.07 7.66 8.40
C GLU A 140 -16.59 7.84 8.04
N ASN A 141 -16.30 8.37 6.83
CA ASN A 141 -14.96 8.61 6.35
C ASN A 141 -14.76 10.02 5.76
N LYS A 142 -14.00 10.84 6.52
CA LYS A 142 -13.30 12.11 6.16
C LYS A 142 -14.03 13.46 6.37
N ASN A 143 -13.37 14.31 7.16
CA ASN A 143 -13.31 15.78 7.10
C ASN A 143 -14.56 16.60 6.69
N ASN A 144 -15.68 16.47 7.41
CA ASN A 144 -16.74 17.50 7.52
C ASN A 144 -17.33 18.09 6.21
N THR A 145 -17.08 17.48 5.05
CA THR A 145 -17.60 17.90 3.74
C THR A 145 -19.00 17.36 3.56
N LYS A 146 -19.98 18.16 3.97
CA LYS A 146 -21.42 17.87 3.77
C LYS A 146 -21.69 17.58 2.29
N ASN A 147 -22.54 16.58 2.04
CA ASN A 147 -23.05 16.21 0.72
C ASN A 147 -21.98 15.73 -0.28
N GLN A 148 -21.07 14.84 0.14
CA GLN A 148 -20.26 14.09 -0.81
C GLN A 148 -21.10 13.05 -1.58
N ILE A 149 -20.76 12.85 -2.85
CA ILE A 149 -21.32 11.81 -3.72
C ILE A 149 -20.46 10.55 -3.60
N PHE A 150 -21.12 9.40 -3.48
CA PHE A 150 -20.47 8.09 -3.46
C PHE A 150 -21.05 7.21 -4.57
N MET A 151 -20.16 6.60 -5.35
CA MET A 151 -20.49 5.57 -6.32
C MET A 151 -19.66 4.35 -5.96
N LYS A 152 -20.32 3.24 -5.61
CA LYS A 152 -19.70 1.96 -5.29
C LYS A 152 -19.83 1.04 -6.50
N GLU A 153 -18.70 0.66 -7.10
CA GLU A 153 -18.66 -0.24 -8.26
C GLU A 153 -18.12 -1.61 -7.83
N TYR A 154 -18.93 -2.65 -8.05
CA TYR A 154 -18.58 -4.04 -7.81
C TYR A 154 -18.59 -4.84 -9.11
N LEU A 155 -17.69 -5.83 -9.22
CA LEU A 155 -17.70 -6.83 -10.28
C LEU A 155 -17.98 -8.20 -9.65
N LEU A 156 -19.14 -8.78 -9.96
CA LEU A 156 -19.61 -10.03 -9.36
C LEU A 156 -19.83 -11.09 -10.43
N ASN A 157 -19.43 -12.33 -10.15
CA ASN A 157 -19.78 -13.48 -10.98
C ASN A 157 -21.17 -13.97 -10.57
N ILE A 158 -22.17 -13.71 -11.42
CA ILE A 158 -23.57 -14.08 -11.18
C ILE A 158 -23.87 -15.35 -12.00
N THR A 159 -24.15 -16.45 -11.31
CA THR A 159 -24.47 -17.75 -11.92
C THR A 159 -25.96 -18.09 -11.88
N GLU A 160 -26.73 -17.42 -11.03
CA GLU A 160 -28.17 -17.63 -10.87
C GLU A 160 -28.97 -16.76 -11.85
N GLN A 161 -30.10 -17.29 -12.35
CA GLN A 161 -31.00 -16.53 -13.24
C GLN A 161 -31.70 -15.37 -12.51
N GLN A 162 -31.84 -15.45 -11.19
CA GLN A 162 -32.44 -14.39 -10.38
C GLN A 162 -31.34 -13.79 -9.50
N PHE A 163 -31.09 -12.49 -9.67
CA PHE A 163 -30.15 -11.74 -8.85
C PHE A 163 -30.91 -10.71 -8.02
N SER A 164 -30.58 -10.57 -6.73
CA SER A 164 -31.27 -9.66 -5.83
C SER A 164 -30.30 -8.78 -5.05
N ILE A 165 -30.68 -7.51 -4.87
CA ILE A 165 -29.99 -6.54 -4.01
C ILE A 165 -30.97 -6.13 -2.91
N LYS A 166 -30.67 -6.54 -1.68
CA LYS A 166 -31.43 -6.23 -0.47
C LYS A 166 -30.82 -5.03 0.26
N PHE A 167 -31.64 -4.02 0.52
CA PHE A 167 -31.35 -2.90 1.41
C PHE A 167 -31.99 -3.18 2.77
N SER A 168 -31.22 -3.09 3.85
CA SER A 168 -31.70 -3.38 5.21
C SER A 168 -31.31 -2.26 6.17
N PRO A 169 -32.25 -1.36 6.56
CA PRO A 169 -31.99 -0.28 7.50
C PRO A 169 -31.61 -0.78 8.89
N MET A 170 -30.66 -0.10 9.55
CA MET A 170 -30.38 -0.34 10.96
C MET A 170 -31.53 0.19 11.84
N LYS A 171 -31.62 -0.31 13.08
CA LYS A 171 -32.68 0.09 14.02
C LYS A 171 -32.73 1.61 14.21
N ASN A 172 -33.92 2.19 14.05
CA ASN A 172 -34.19 3.64 14.09
C ASN A 172 -33.46 4.45 12.99
N SER A 173 -33.02 3.81 11.91
CA SER A 173 -32.41 4.46 10.75
C SER A 173 -33.21 4.20 9.47
N ALA A 174 -32.70 4.65 8.33
CA ALA A 174 -33.25 4.41 7.00
C ALA A 174 -32.13 3.94 6.06
N ALA A 175 -32.50 3.22 5.00
CA ALA A 175 -31.66 3.00 3.83
C ALA A 175 -32.09 3.93 2.70
N PHE A 176 -31.18 4.26 1.78
CA PHE A 176 -31.53 5.01 0.58
C PHE A 176 -30.64 4.65 -0.61
N ILE A 177 -31.12 4.94 -1.81
CA ILE A 177 -30.38 4.76 -3.06
C ILE A 177 -30.85 5.78 -4.10
N ASN A 178 -29.92 6.35 -4.86
CA ASN A 178 -30.22 7.33 -5.90
C ASN A 178 -30.32 6.68 -7.29
N ALA A 179 -29.39 5.79 -7.63
CA ALA A 179 -29.46 4.99 -8.85
C ALA A 179 -28.77 3.64 -8.70
N ILE A 180 -29.20 2.68 -9.53
CA ILE A 180 -28.64 1.32 -9.62
C ILE A 180 -28.30 1.02 -11.08
N GLU A 181 -27.08 0.57 -11.34
CA GLU A 181 -26.71 -0.10 -12.59
C GLU A 181 -26.43 -1.60 -12.31
N VAL A 182 -27.04 -2.50 -13.07
CA VAL A 182 -26.69 -3.93 -13.16
C VAL A 182 -26.47 -4.27 -14.63
N VAL A 183 -25.21 -4.47 -15.03
CA VAL A 183 -24.80 -4.52 -16.44
C VAL A 183 -23.85 -5.69 -16.68
N SER A 184 -24.08 -6.54 -17.69
CA SER A 184 -23.13 -7.60 -18.05
C SER A 184 -21.74 -7.04 -18.37
N ALA A 185 -20.70 -7.76 -17.96
CA ALA A 185 -19.31 -7.49 -18.30
C ALA A 185 -18.73 -8.60 -19.20
N PRO A 186 -17.63 -8.35 -19.92
CA PRO A 186 -16.94 -9.38 -20.71
C PRO A 186 -16.39 -10.51 -19.84
N ASP A 187 -16.53 -11.76 -20.30
CA ASP A 187 -16.07 -12.95 -19.57
C ASP A 187 -14.55 -12.98 -19.35
N ASN A 188 -13.79 -12.36 -20.26
CA ASN A 188 -12.32 -12.30 -20.23
C ASN A 188 -11.75 -11.15 -19.38
N LEU A 189 -12.59 -10.38 -18.66
CA LEU A 189 -12.13 -9.23 -17.88
C LEU A 189 -11.27 -9.62 -16.66
N ILE A 190 -11.55 -10.77 -16.05
CA ILE A 190 -10.79 -11.34 -14.93
C ILE A 190 -10.36 -12.76 -15.31
N THR A 191 -9.05 -13.01 -15.35
CA THR A 191 -8.50 -14.36 -15.51
C THR A 191 -8.56 -15.11 -14.18
N ASP A 192 -8.75 -16.43 -14.20
CA ASP A 192 -8.82 -17.22 -12.95
C ASP A 192 -7.48 -17.32 -12.21
N THR A 193 -6.38 -16.92 -12.85
CA THR A 193 -5.03 -16.93 -12.29
C THR A 193 -4.34 -15.57 -12.37
N ALA A 194 -3.48 -15.29 -11.38
CA ALA A 194 -2.63 -14.10 -11.28
C ALA A 194 -1.33 -14.42 -10.53
N ASN A 195 -0.42 -13.46 -10.42
CA ASN A 195 0.75 -13.60 -9.53
C ASN A 195 0.34 -13.30 -8.08
N ASN A 196 0.80 -14.07 -7.10
CA ASN A 196 0.74 -13.69 -5.69
C ASN A 196 2.03 -12.96 -5.29
N LEU A 197 1.92 -11.83 -4.59
CA LEU A 197 3.08 -10.99 -4.24
C LEU A 197 4.03 -11.66 -3.24
N GLN A 198 3.49 -12.20 -2.13
CA GLN A 198 4.27 -12.94 -1.12
C GLN A 198 3.45 -14.10 -0.55
N PRO A 199 3.99 -15.34 -0.51
CA PRO A 199 5.18 -15.79 -1.24
C PRO A 199 4.96 -15.75 -2.75
N ALA A 200 6.01 -15.40 -3.50
CA ALA A 200 5.96 -15.33 -4.97
C ALA A 200 5.52 -16.67 -5.56
N SER A 201 4.31 -16.71 -6.13
CA SER A 201 3.65 -17.94 -6.60
C SER A 201 2.49 -17.60 -7.55
N GLN A 202 1.89 -18.61 -8.18
CA GLN A 202 0.66 -18.41 -8.95
C GLN A 202 -0.56 -18.49 -8.02
N PHE A 203 -1.35 -17.41 -7.96
CA PHE A 203 -2.67 -17.39 -7.36
C PHE A 203 -3.69 -17.99 -8.34
N GLN A 204 -4.65 -18.78 -7.84
CA GLN A 204 -5.67 -19.46 -8.65
C GLN A 204 -7.06 -19.35 -8.00
N GLY A 205 -8.13 -19.46 -8.79
CA GLY A 205 -9.50 -19.37 -8.30
C GLY A 205 -10.04 -17.94 -8.15
N LEU A 206 -9.48 -16.97 -8.88
CA LEU A 206 -9.96 -15.58 -8.88
C LEU A 206 -11.46 -15.46 -9.25
N SER A 207 -11.99 -16.38 -10.06
CA SER A 207 -13.42 -16.42 -10.45
C SER A 207 -14.40 -16.67 -9.31
N LYS A 208 -13.92 -17.06 -8.12
CA LYS A 208 -14.73 -17.33 -6.92
C LYS A 208 -15.03 -16.10 -6.08
N PHE A 209 -14.25 -15.03 -6.25
CA PHE A 209 -14.33 -13.80 -5.48
C PHE A 209 -15.31 -12.81 -6.10
N GLY A 210 -15.95 -12.00 -5.25
CA GLY A 210 -16.50 -10.71 -5.66
C GLY A 210 -15.41 -9.65 -5.59
N TYR A 211 -15.55 -8.58 -6.37
CA TYR A 211 -14.60 -7.46 -6.39
C TYR A 211 -15.30 -6.14 -6.09
N GLU A 212 -14.67 -5.25 -5.33
CA GLU A 212 -14.99 -3.83 -5.24
C GLU A 212 -13.86 -3.02 -5.91
N THR A 213 -14.19 -2.16 -6.87
CA THR A 213 -13.19 -1.27 -7.49
C THR A 213 -12.90 -0.10 -6.55
N MET A 214 -11.70 -0.07 -5.97
CA MET A 214 -11.27 0.99 -5.07
C MET A 214 -10.66 2.17 -5.84
N TYR A 215 -9.80 1.85 -6.81
CA TYR A 215 -9.11 2.84 -7.64
C TYR A 215 -8.99 2.34 -9.08
N ARG A 216 -9.15 3.26 -10.04
CA ARG A 216 -8.91 3.05 -11.47
C ARG A 216 -8.31 4.32 -12.04
N LEU A 217 -7.03 4.27 -12.40
CA LEU A 217 -6.23 5.44 -12.73
C LEU A 217 -5.69 5.42 -14.16
N ASN A 218 -5.76 6.58 -14.82
CA ASN A 218 -5.09 6.88 -16.08
C ASN A 218 -3.79 7.64 -15.79
N MET A 219 -2.64 7.00 -15.97
CA MET A 219 -1.38 7.52 -15.45
C MET A 219 -0.80 8.57 -16.39
N GLY A 220 -0.59 9.79 -15.89
CA GLY A 220 -0.14 10.94 -16.69
C GLY A 220 -1.16 11.41 -17.73
N GLY A 221 -2.41 10.95 -17.61
CA GLY A 221 -3.48 11.17 -18.58
C GLY A 221 -4.72 11.88 -17.98
N PRO A 222 -5.61 12.40 -18.84
CA PRO A 222 -6.84 13.05 -18.39
C PRO A 222 -7.87 12.05 -17.84
N LEU A 223 -8.88 12.59 -17.17
CA LEU A 223 -10.08 11.85 -16.76
C LEU A 223 -10.74 11.18 -17.97
N VAL A 224 -10.91 9.86 -17.91
CA VAL A 224 -11.73 9.10 -18.85
C VAL A 224 -13.07 8.79 -18.18
N THR A 225 -14.17 9.00 -18.87
CA THR A 225 -15.54 8.71 -18.40
C THR A 225 -16.20 7.64 -19.26
N SER A 226 -17.40 7.24 -18.89
CA SER A 226 -18.27 6.33 -19.64
C SER A 226 -18.54 6.72 -21.10
N THR A 227 -18.36 7.99 -21.47
CA THR A 227 -18.44 8.45 -22.87
C THR A 227 -17.30 7.89 -23.74
N ASN A 228 -16.15 7.61 -23.12
CA ASN A 228 -14.92 7.19 -23.79
C ASN A 228 -14.50 5.73 -23.46
N ASP A 229 -15.13 5.09 -22.48
CA ASP A 229 -14.94 3.67 -22.17
C ASP A 229 -16.21 2.85 -22.46
N THR A 230 -16.07 1.81 -23.28
CA THR A 230 -17.21 0.97 -23.72
C THR A 230 -17.86 0.15 -22.59
N LEU A 231 -17.21 0.00 -21.43
CA LEU A 231 -17.79 -0.65 -20.25
C LEU A 231 -18.38 0.35 -19.24
N GLY A 232 -18.44 1.63 -19.58
CA GLY A 232 -18.98 2.69 -18.75
C GLY A 232 -18.13 3.04 -17.52
N ARG A 233 -16.85 2.63 -17.47
CA ARG A 233 -15.95 2.88 -16.34
C ARG A 233 -15.40 4.31 -16.38
N SER A 234 -15.05 4.82 -15.20
CA SER A 234 -14.28 6.06 -15.07
C SER A 234 -12.83 5.75 -14.68
N TRP A 235 -11.87 6.38 -15.35
CA TRP A 235 -10.44 6.33 -15.03
C TRP A 235 -9.98 7.72 -14.59
N LEU A 236 -9.58 7.87 -13.33
CA LEU A 236 -9.18 9.14 -12.73
C LEU A 236 -7.71 9.49 -13.09
N PRO A 237 -7.33 10.77 -13.19
CA PRO A 237 -5.92 11.16 -13.19
C PRO A 237 -5.20 10.70 -11.91
N ASP A 238 -3.94 10.31 -12.03
CA ASP A 238 -3.15 9.78 -10.92
C ASP A 238 -2.50 10.85 -10.01
N ASP A 239 -2.56 12.11 -10.44
CA ASP A 239 -2.06 13.32 -9.77
C ASP A 239 -2.32 13.43 -8.27
N ALA A 240 -3.44 12.90 -7.78
CA ALA A 240 -3.85 12.96 -6.37
C ALA A 240 -3.18 11.88 -5.50
N TYR A 241 -2.55 10.87 -6.12
CA TYR A 241 -2.01 9.68 -5.47
C TYR A 241 -0.47 9.65 -5.49
N ILE A 242 0.18 10.41 -6.39
CA ILE A 242 1.65 10.53 -6.46
C ILE A 242 2.20 11.15 -5.17
N LYS A 243 3.11 10.43 -4.49
CA LYS A 243 3.77 10.88 -3.25
C LYS A 243 4.65 12.12 -3.43
N SER A 244 5.31 12.27 -4.58
CA SER A 244 6.19 13.42 -4.87
C SER A 244 6.19 13.73 -6.37
N LYS A 245 5.44 14.76 -6.76
CA LYS A 245 5.19 15.08 -8.19
C LYS A 245 6.46 15.36 -8.99
N ASN A 246 7.48 15.95 -8.38
CA ASN A 246 8.74 16.28 -9.05
C ASN A 246 9.53 15.05 -9.53
N MET A 247 9.21 13.85 -9.04
CA MET A 247 9.83 12.59 -9.51
C MET A 247 9.12 12.00 -10.74
N ALA A 248 7.93 12.49 -11.08
CA ALA A 248 7.06 11.95 -12.11
C ALA A 248 6.94 12.92 -13.30
N LYS A 249 7.00 12.38 -14.52
CA LYS A 249 6.82 13.13 -15.77
C LYS A 249 5.73 12.47 -16.61
N ALA A 250 4.62 13.17 -16.82
CA ALA A 250 3.59 12.73 -17.76
C ALA A 250 4.10 12.72 -19.21
N THR A 251 3.64 11.77 -20.01
CA THR A 251 3.92 11.69 -21.43
C THR A 251 2.73 11.07 -22.18
N SER A 252 2.56 11.42 -23.45
CA SER A 252 1.40 11.00 -24.24
C SER A 252 1.73 10.91 -25.74
N ILE A 253 0.99 10.03 -26.42
CA ILE A 253 1.03 9.85 -27.87
C ILE A 253 -0.39 9.78 -28.45
N GLY A 254 -0.53 9.73 -29.79
CA GLY A 254 -1.83 9.54 -30.44
C GLY A 254 -2.39 8.14 -30.19
N THR A 255 -3.68 8.03 -29.84
CA THR A 255 -4.35 6.74 -29.59
C THR A 255 -4.34 5.78 -30.79
N SER A 256 -4.25 6.32 -32.01
CA SER A 256 -4.11 5.55 -33.26
C SER A 256 -2.76 4.84 -33.41
N THR A 257 -1.77 5.13 -32.56
CA THR A 257 -0.48 4.44 -32.52
C THR A 257 -0.55 3.10 -31.77
N ILE A 258 -1.56 2.92 -30.91
CA ILE A 258 -1.70 1.76 -30.03
C ILE A 258 -2.16 0.53 -30.82
N LYS A 259 -1.39 -0.57 -30.72
CA LYS A 259 -1.61 -1.81 -31.46
C LYS A 259 -1.96 -2.93 -30.49
N TYR A 260 -3.24 -3.27 -30.39
CA TYR A 260 -3.68 -4.39 -29.55
C TYR A 260 -3.19 -5.72 -30.13
N PRO A 261 -2.50 -6.57 -29.34
CA PRO A 261 -2.08 -7.89 -29.77
C PRO A 261 -3.24 -8.90 -29.71
N ASP A 262 -3.11 -10.02 -30.40
CA ASP A 262 -4.10 -11.10 -30.35
C ASP A 262 -4.35 -11.57 -28.91
N GLY A 263 -5.62 -11.67 -28.52
CA GLY A 263 -6.06 -12.07 -27.17
C GLY A 263 -6.21 -10.92 -26.16
N LEU A 264 -5.66 -9.72 -26.43
CA LEU A 264 -5.89 -8.52 -25.61
C LEU A 264 -6.81 -7.54 -26.35
N THR A 265 -7.86 -7.08 -25.68
CA THR A 265 -8.92 -6.30 -26.32
C THR A 265 -9.13 -4.93 -25.67
N PRO A 266 -9.66 -3.92 -26.40
CA PRO A 266 -9.96 -2.60 -25.84
C PRO A 266 -10.96 -2.59 -24.67
N GLN A 267 -11.67 -3.69 -24.43
CA GLN A 267 -12.51 -3.83 -23.24
C GLN A 267 -11.69 -3.98 -21.94
N ILE A 268 -10.46 -4.52 -21.98
CA ILE A 268 -9.59 -4.59 -20.79
C ILE A 268 -9.25 -3.18 -20.31
N ALA A 269 -8.71 -2.34 -21.20
CA ALA A 269 -8.63 -0.89 -21.02
C ALA A 269 -8.64 -0.20 -22.39
N PRO A 270 -9.26 0.98 -22.52
CA PRO A 270 -9.36 1.68 -23.80
C PRO A 270 -8.00 2.23 -24.26
N PRO A 271 -7.83 2.53 -25.57
CA PRO A 271 -6.54 2.98 -26.13
C PRO A 271 -6.02 4.27 -25.49
N THR A 272 -6.92 5.08 -24.92
CA THR A 272 -6.59 6.30 -24.17
C THR A 272 -5.73 6.04 -22.94
N ILE A 273 -5.83 4.88 -22.29
CA ILE A 273 -5.01 4.52 -21.14
C ILE A 273 -3.59 4.16 -21.58
N TYR A 274 -3.46 3.34 -22.62
CA TYR A 274 -2.17 2.92 -23.15
C TYR A 274 -1.43 4.00 -23.96
N ALA A 275 -2.12 5.08 -24.34
CA ALA A 275 -1.56 6.24 -25.04
C ALA A 275 -0.98 7.32 -24.10
N THR A 276 -1.18 7.20 -22.79
CA THR A 276 -0.57 8.05 -21.76
C THR A 276 0.28 7.22 -20.82
N ALA A 277 1.28 7.84 -20.19
CA ALA A 277 2.05 7.23 -19.12
C ALA A 277 2.61 8.29 -18.16
N VAL A 278 2.93 7.86 -16.94
CA VAL A 278 3.98 8.50 -16.15
C VAL A 278 5.29 7.78 -16.42
N GLN A 279 6.35 8.56 -16.65
CA GLN A 279 7.75 8.10 -16.67
C GLN A 279 8.57 8.83 -15.59
N MET A 280 9.80 8.41 -15.35
CA MET A 280 10.71 9.11 -14.43
C MET A 280 11.01 10.54 -14.91
N ALA A 281 10.98 11.49 -13.98
CA ALA A 281 11.47 12.85 -14.25
C ALA A 281 13.00 12.85 -14.36
N ASP A 282 13.55 13.75 -15.18
CA ASP A 282 15.00 13.88 -15.34
C ASP A 282 15.60 14.61 -14.12
N ALA A 283 16.31 13.88 -13.27
CA ALA A 283 17.01 14.42 -12.11
C ALA A 283 18.33 15.14 -12.44
N VAL A 284 18.73 15.24 -13.72
CA VAL A 284 19.96 15.91 -14.19
C VAL A 284 21.23 15.34 -13.53
N VAL A 285 21.22 14.05 -13.23
CA VAL A 285 22.37 13.26 -12.75
C VAL A 285 22.56 12.03 -13.63
N SER A 286 23.79 11.54 -13.72
CA SER A 286 24.16 10.39 -14.56
C SER A 286 23.41 9.11 -14.17
N ASN A 287 23.34 8.82 -12.88
CA ASN A 287 22.74 7.60 -12.33
C ASN A 287 21.52 7.97 -11.48
N GLN A 288 20.34 8.03 -12.11
CA GLN A 288 19.09 8.35 -11.43
C GLN A 288 18.57 7.10 -10.73
N ASN A 289 18.50 7.12 -9.40
CA ASN A 289 18.12 5.97 -8.57
C ASN A 289 17.05 6.37 -7.54
N PHE A 290 15.85 6.63 -8.04
CA PHE A 290 14.67 6.90 -7.22
C PHE A 290 13.46 6.16 -7.80
N ASN A 291 12.45 5.93 -6.96
CA ASN A 291 11.19 5.32 -7.38
C ASN A 291 10.07 6.38 -7.41
N ILE A 292 9.26 6.37 -8.47
CA ILE A 292 7.95 7.03 -8.43
C ILE A 292 7.04 6.18 -7.55
N THR A 293 6.28 6.80 -6.65
CA THR A 293 5.41 6.11 -5.68
C THR A 293 4.00 6.69 -5.73
N TRP A 294 3.00 5.83 -5.83
CA TRP A 294 1.59 6.15 -5.62
C TRP A 294 1.09 5.50 -4.33
N ASN A 295 0.34 6.25 -3.52
CA ASN A 295 -0.20 5.78 -2.24
C ASN A 295 -1.73 5.76 -2.26
N PHE A 296 -2.29 4.70 -1.67
CA PHE A 296 -3.71 4.36 -1.67
C PHE A 296 -4.17 4.04 -0.25
N GLN A 297 -5.40 4.42 0.07
CA GLN A 297 -6.04 3.99 1.32
C GLN A 297 -6.61 2.59 1.09
N ALA A 298 -6.24 1.65 1.94
CA ALA A 298 -6.65 0.26 1.85
C ALA A 298 -6.86 -0.31 3.26
N GLU A 299 -7.75 -1.29 3.37
CA GLU A 299 -8.19 -1.89 4.62
C GLU A 299 -7.39 -3.18 4.85
N ASN A 300 -6.76 -3.30 6.03
CA ASN A 300 -5.89 -4.42 6.40
C ASN A 300 -6.62 -5.77 6.60
N ALA A 301 -7.95 -5.80 6.43
CA ALA A 301 -8.79 -6.99 6.53
C ALA A 301 -9.01 -7.71 5.18
N PHE A 302 -8.63 -7.08 4.05
CA PHE A 302 -8.94 -7.58 2.71
C PHE A 302 -7.70 -7.81 1.85
N ALA A 303 -7.79 -8.78 0.94
CA ALA A 303 -6.82 -8.94 -0.14
C ALA A 303 -7.18 -8.03 -1.32
N TYR A 304 -6.20 -7.70 -2.16
CA TYR A 304 -6.36 -6.79 -3.30
C TYR A 304 -5.78 -7.39 -4.57
N LEU A 305 -6.50 -7.27 -5.69
CA LEU A 305 -6.01 -7.51 -7.04
C LEU A 305 -5.54 -6.17 -7.61
N ILE A 306 -4.26 -6.08 -7.92
CA ILE A 306 -3.64 -4.91 -8.53
C ILE A 306 -3.35 -5.25 -9.98
N ARG A 307 -4.00 -4.54 -10.89
CA ARG A 307 -3.78 -4.65 -12.33
C ARG A 307 -2.96 -3.46 -12.81
N LEU A 308 -1.75 -3.75 -13.28
CA LEU A 308 -0.83 -2.78 -13.83
C LEU A 308 -0.96 -2.80 -15.36
N HIS A 309 -1.22 -1.66 -16.00
CA HIS A 309 -1.29 -1.52 -17.45
C HIS A 309 -0.02 -0.86 -17.98
N PHE A 310 0.58 -1.48 -18.99
CA PHE A 310 1.82 -1.04 -19.62
C PHE A 310 1.68 -0.93 -21.13
N CYS A 311 2.40 0.01 -21.73
CA CYS A 311 2.56 0.17 -23.16
C CYS A 311 3.81 1.03 -23.37
N ASP A 312 4.84 0.48 -24.04
CA ASP A 312 6.06 1.25 -24.28
C ASP A 312 5.81 2.31 -25.36
N ILE A 313 5.66 3.55 -24.90
CA ILE A 313 5.46 4.77 -25.70
C ILE A 313 6.64 5.73 -25.59
N VAL A 314 7.74 5.34 -24.93
CA VAL A 314 8.90 6.21 -24.66
C VAL A 314 10.19 5.74 -25.33
N SER A 315 10.35 4.43 -25.55
CA SER A 315 11.55 3.87 -26.19
C SER A 315 11.61 4.20 -27.68
N LYS A 316 12.84 4.42 -28.18
CA LYS A 316 13.11 4.65 -29.62
C LYS A 316 13.35 3.36 -30.40
N SER A 317 13.79 2.30 -29.72
CA SER A 317 13.93 0.94 -30.25
C SER A 317 13.66 -0.09 -29.14
N LEU A 318 13.55 -1.36 -29.51
CA LEU A 318 13.41 -2.47 -28.57
C LEU A 318 14.65 -2.57 -27.65
N GLY A 319 14.48 -3.09 -26.44
CA GLY A 319 15.55 -3.42 -25.50
C GLY A 319 16.23 -2.24 -24.80
N ASN A 320 15.63 -1.04 -24.77
CA ASN A 320 16.21 0.14 -24.09
C ASN A 320 15.65 0.40 -22.68
N LEU A 321 14.52 -0.22 -22.31
CA LEU A 321 13.76 0.13 -21.11
C LEU A 321 13.58 -1.12 -20.24
N TYR A 322 14.33 -1.16 -19.14
CA TYR A 322 14.22 -2.17 -18.10
C TYR A 322 13.92 -1.48 -16.78
N PHE A 323 12.87 -1.91 -16.10
CA PHE A 323 12.45 -1.31 -14.83
C PHE A 323 11.84 -2.31 -13.87
N ASN A 324 11.87 -1.95 -12.59
CA ASN A 324 11.31 -2.74 -11.51
C ASN A 324 9.97 -2.16 -11.07
N VAL A 325 9.05 -3.04 -10.70
CA VAL A 325 7.78 -2.68 -10.08
C VAL A 325 7.78 -3.21 -8.66
N TYR A 326 7.42 -2.36 -7.69
CA TYR A 326 7.33 -2.70 -6.28
C TYR A 326 5.92 -2.43 -5.76
N ILE A 327 5.47 -3.27 -4.83
CA ILE A 327 4.17 -3.13 -4.16
C ILE A 327 4.39 -3.30 -2.66
N ASN A 328 4.04 -2.30 -1.86
CA ASN A 328 4.37 -2.23 -0.42
C ASN A 328 5.84 -2.59 -0.13
N GLY A 329 6.75 -1.99 -0.90
CA GLY A 329 8.21 -2.21 -0.80
C GLY A 329 8.72 -3.57 -1.31
N ASN A 330 7.83 -4.53 -1.58
CA ASN A 330 8.19 -5.84 -2.11
C ASN A 330 8.37 -5.77 -3.63
N MET A 331 9.40 -6.40 -4.17
CA MET A 331 9.59 -6.55 -5.61
C MET A 331 8.47 -7.41 -6.20
N ALA A 332 7.67 -6.83 -7.09
CA ALA A 332 6.49 -7.43 -7.69
C ALA A 332 6.74 -7.88 -9.14
N ILE A 333 7.56 -7.12 -9.88
CA ILE A 333 8.11 -7.49 -11.18
C ILE A 333 9.56 -7.01 -11.22
N SER A 334 10.50 -7.93 -11.49
CA SER A 334 11.92 -7.64 -11.67
C SER A 334 12.25 -7.39 -13.15
N ASP A 335 13.06 -6.38 -13.43
CA ASP A 335 13.72 -6.15 -14.73
C ASP A 335 12.81 -6.29 -15.95
N LEU A 336 11.63 -5.65 -15.89
CA LEU A 336 10.59 -5.73 -16.91
C LEU A 336 11.03 -5.04 -18.21
N ASP A 337 11.27 -5.85 -19.24
CA ASP A 337 11.33 -5.40 -20.64
C ASP A 337 9.98 -5.65 -21.33
N LEU A 338 9.22 -4.57 -21.51
CA LEU A 338 7.95 -4.60 -22.24
C LEU A 338 8.16 -5.02 -23.70
N SER A 339 9.21 -4.48 -24.33
CA SER A 339 9.46 -4.62 -25.77
C SER A 339 9.80 -6.06 -26.18
N HIS A 340 10.50 -6.80 -25.32
CA HIS A 340 10.70 -8.24 -25.47
C HIS A 340 9.44 -9.04 -25.10
N THR A 341 8.73 -8.65 -24.05
CA THR A 341 7.49 -9.32 -23.58
C THR A 341 6.39 -9.36 -24.65
N VAL A 342 6.22 -8.27 -25.41
CA VAL A 342 5.17 -8.15 -26.46
C VAL A 342 5.71 -8.14 -27.89
N ASN A 343 7.03 -8.28 -28.07
CA ASN A 343 7.73 -8.24 -29.36
C ASN A 343 7.43 -6.97 -30.19
N GLY A 344 7.41 -5.79 -29.54
CA GLY A 344 7.14 -4.52 -30.23
C GLY A 344 6.99 -3.30 -29.30
N LEU A 345 6.85 -2.12 -29.92
CA LEU A 345 6.55 -0.85 -29.24
C LEU A 345 5.10 -0.42 -29.50
N ALA A 346 4.54 0.38 -28.60
CA ALA A 346 3.13 0.80 -28.60
C ALA A 346 2.12 -0.37 -28.61
N ILE A 347 2.50 -1.52 -28.07
CA ILE A 347 1.64 -2.70 -27.89
C ILE A 347 1.25 -2.80 -26.41
N PRO A 348 -0.05 -2.78 -26.08
CA PRO A 348 -0.54 -2.96 -24.71
C PRO A 348 -0.14 -4.28 -24.05
N TYR A 349 0.12 -4.22 -22.75
CA TYR A 349 0.33 -5.34 -21.84
C TYR A 349 -0.34 -5.03 -20.50
N TYR A 350 -0.73 -6.05 -19.74
CA TYR A 350 -1.15 -5.86 -18.35
C TYR A 350 -0.64 -7.00 -17.47
N LYS A 351 -0.52 -6.74 -16.17
CA LYS A 351 -0.13 -7.75 -15.19
C LYS A 351 -0.98 -7.65 -13.93
N ASP A 352 -1.52 -8.79 -13.53
CA ASP A 352 -2.37 -8.97 -12.36
C ASP A 352 -1.56 -9.54 -11.20
N ILE A 353 -1.59 -8.85 -10.06
CA ILE A 353 -0.85 -9.20 -8.85
C ILE A 353 -1.79 -9.13 -7.64
N VAL A 354 -1.91 -10.26 -6.93
CA VAL A 354 -2.67 -10.38 -5.68
C VAL A 354 -1.77 -9.99 -4.50
N VAL A 355 -2.27 -9.08 -3.67
CA VAL A 355 -1.68 -8.66 -2.41
C VAL A 355 -2.56 -9.18 -1.27
N ASN A 356 -1.97 -10.00 -0.41
CA ASN A 356 -2.69 -10.53 0.75
C ASN A 356 -2.87 -9.45 1.84
N ALA A 357 -3.95 -9.54 2.61
CA ALA A 357 -4.33 -8.60 3.67
C ALA A 357 -3.19 -8.32 4.67
N SER A 358 -2.40 -9.35 4.99
CA SER A 358 -1.23 -9.26 5.88
C SER A 358 -0.10 -8.33 5.39
N LEU A 359 -0.10 -7.96 4.11
CA LEU A 359 0.87 -7.05 3.50
C LEU A 359 0.37 -5.59 3.48
N VAL A 360 -0.89 -5.35 3.87
CA VAL A 360 -1.59 -4.06 3.80
C VAL A 360 -1.70 -3.49 5.22
N SER A 361 -0.57 -3.18 5.87
CA SER A 361 -0.57 -2.60 7.23
C SER A 361 -0.96 -1.12 7.23
N ASP A 362 -0.27 -0.33 6.38
CA ASP A 362 -0.32 1.14 6.35
C ASP A 362 -0.91 1.62 5.02
N GLY A 363 -1.96 0.93 4.57
CA GLY A 363 -2.55 1.09 3.25
C GLY A 363 -1.76 0.36 2.15
N LEU A 364 -1.88 0.86 0.93
CA LEU A 364 -1.28 0.25 -0.26
C LEU A 364 -0.43 1.27 -1.02
N SER A 365 0.74 0.86 -1.47
CA SER A 365 1.66 1.65 -2.27
C SER A 365 2.13 0.86 -3.48
N VAL A 366 2.15 1.51 -4.63
CA VAL A 366 2.69 0.98 -5.89
C VAL A 366 3.87 1.87 -6.26
N GLN A 367 4.98 1.27 -6.69
CA GLN A 367 6.15 2.01 -7.10
C GLN A 367 6.73 1.45 -8.41
N ILE A 368 7.30 2.34 -9.21
CA ILE A 368 8.14 1.98 -10.35
C ILE A 368 9.49 2.67 -10.21
N GLY A 369 10.56 1.99 -10.59
CA GLY A 369 11.93 2.50 -10.51
C GLY A 369 12.85 1.76 -11.47
N PRO A 370 14.07 2.27 -11.72
CA PRO A 370 14.94 1.76 -12.76
C PRO A 370 15.45 0.34 -12.45
N SER A 371 15.85 -0.37 -13.50
CA SER A 371 16.67 -1.58 -13.37
C SER A 371 18.13 -1.23 -13.10
N ARG A 372 18.89 -2.22 -12.60
CA ARG A 372 20.36 -2.18 -12.51
C ARG A 372 21.05 -2.72 -13.77
N MET A 373 20.30 -3.09 -14.81
CA MET A 373 20.88 -3.54 -16.08
C MET A 373 21.29 -2.35 -16.96
N ASP A 374 22.58 -2.27 -17.29
CA ASP A 374 23.23 -1.19 -18.05
C ASP A 374 22.91 -1.18 -19.56
N ASN A 375 21.62 -1.20 -19.91
CA ASN A 375 21.14 -1.27 -21.30
C ASN A 375 20.50 0.04 -21.81
N GLY A 376 20.45 1.10 -21.01
CA GLY A 376 19.81 2.36 -21.37
C GLY A 376 19.91 3.44 -20.29
N ALA A 377 19.30 4.60 -20.54
CA ALA A 377 19.16 5.63 -19.51
C ALA A 377 18.14 5.17 -18.45
N PRO A 378 18.41 5.30 -17.13
CA PRO A 378 17.49 4.89 -16.07
C PRO A 378 16.11 5.54 -16.24
N ASN A 379 15.09 4.71 -16.45
CA ASN A 379 13.69 5.14 -16.58
C ASN A 379 12.77 3.98 -16.19
N ALA A 380 11.51 4.28 -15.92
CA ALA A 380 10.45 3.34 -15.61
C ALA A 380 9.10 3.94 -16.02
N ILE A 381 8.16 3.13 -16.53
CA ILE A 381 6.85 3.64 -16.97
C ILE A 381 5.66 2.86 -16.38
N LEU A 382 4.53 3.55 -16.27
CA LEU A 382 3.22 2.94 -15.99
C LEU A 382 2.13 3.76 -16.71
N ASN A 383 1.18 3.08 -17.36
CA ASN A 383 0.17 3.70 -18.23
C ASN A 383 -1.21 3.73 -17.57
N GLY A 384 -1.56 2.68 -16.82
CA GLY A 384 -2.82 2.56 -16.10
C GLY A 384 -2.68 1.70 -14.85
N LEU A 385 -3.57 1.88 -13.89
CA LEU A 385 -3.58 1.12 -12.64
C LEU A 385 -5.01 0.88 -12.15
N GLU A 386 -5.40 -0.38 -11.95
CA GLU A 386 -6.63 -0.73 -11.23
C GLU A 386 -6.29 -1.40 -9.89
N VAL A 387 -7.00 -1.03 -8.83
CA VAL A 387 -6.93 -1.65 -7.50
C VAL A 387 -8.33 -2.12 -7.12
N MET A 388 -8.50 -3.43 -7.02
CA MET A 388 -9.77 -4.07 -6.73
C MET A 388 -9.65 -4.85 -5.41
N LYS A 389 -10.51 -4.56 -4.44
CA LYS A 389 -10.64 -5.34 -3.19
C LYS A 389 -11.31 -6.68 -3.50
N LEU A 390 -10.77 -7.79 -3.01
CA LEU A 390 -11.41 -9.11 -3.10
C LEU A 390 -12.36 -9.32 -1.92
N SER A 391 -13.43 -10.08 -2.13
CA SER A 391 -14.28 -10.57 -1.03
C SER A 391 -13.48 -11.46 -0.06
N ASN A 392 -13.79 -11.37 1.22
CA ASN A 392 -13.12 -12.18 2.25
C ASN A 392 -13.71 -13.61 2.34
N SER A 393 -13.27 -14.39 3.33
CA SER A 393 -13.65 -15.81 3.49
C SER A 393 -15.13 -16.05 3.84
N VAL A 394 -15.89 -15.00 4.15
CA VAL A 394 -17.36 -15.05 4.36
C VAL A 394 -18.11 -14.29 3.26
N ASP A 395 -17.47 -14.12 2.10
CA ASP A 395 -18.00 -13.41 0.92
C ASP A 395 -18.43 -11.95 1.21
N SER A 396 -17.88 -11.30 2.23
CA SER A 396 -18.08 -9.86 2.43
C SER A 396 -17.05 -9.04 1.65
N LEU A 397 -17.46 -7.87 1.18
CA LEU A 397 -16.62 -6.80 0.63
C LEU A 397 -16.55 -5.56 1.56
N ASP A 398 -17.34 -5.55 2.63
CA ASP A 398 -17.39 -4.47 3.63
C ASP A 398 -17.56 -5.05 5.04
N GLY A 399 -16.58 -4.81 5.91
CA GLY A 399 -16.53 -5.37 7.26
C GLY A 399 -16.35 -6.91 7.34
N GLU A 400 -16.49 -7.42 8.56
CA GLU A 400 -16.12 -8.80 8.92
C GLU A 400 -17.26 -9.84 8.81
N PHE A 401 -18.45 -9.46 8.32
CA PHE A 401 -19.65 -10.31 8.39
C PHE A 401 -20.24 -10.68 7.02
N GLY A 402 -20.43 -11.97 6.78
CA GLY A 402 -21.13 -12.49 5.60
C GLY A 402 -22.65 -12.33 5.68
N VAL A 403 -23.33 -12.62 4.56
CA VAL A 403 -24.80 -12.49 4.43
C VAL A 403 -25.56 -13.40 5.42
N ASP A 404 -24.96 -14.54 5.80
CA ASP A 404 -25.48 -15.48 6.79
C ASP A 404 -25.16 -15.09 8.25
N GLY A 405 -24.50 -13.95 8.47
CA GLY A 405 -24.06 -13.47 9.77
C GLY A 405 -22.81 -14.15 10.32
N LYS A 406 -22.14 -15.05 9.57
CA LYS A 406 -20.83 -15.56 9.98
C LYS A 406 -19.81 -14.44 10.00
N LYS A 407 -18.98 -14.42 11.04
CA LYS A 407 -17.81 -13.54 11.13
C LYS A 407 -16.60 -14.20 10.49
N VAL A 408 -15.73 -13.42 9.85
CA VAL A 408 -14.40 -13.85 9.38
C VAL A 408 -13.63 -14.55 10.51
N GLU A 409 -13.27 -15.81 10.30
CA GLU A 409 -12.29 -16.50 11.13
C GLU A 409 -10.92 -15.86 10.91
N THR A 410 -10.48 -15.03 11.86
CA THR A 410 -9.19 -14.34 11.78
C THR A 410 -8.06 -15.37 11.89
N GLY A 411 -7.36 -15.62 10.78
CA GLY A 411 -6.28 -16.61 10.62
C GLY A 411 -4.98 -16.31 11.38
N GLY A 412 -5.08 -15.77 12.60
CA GLY A 412 -3.98 -15.46 13.52
C GLY A 412 -4.13 -16.08 14.92
N GLY A 413 -5.08 -17.01 15.09
CA GLY A 413 -5.26 -17.76 16.33
C GLY A 413 -5.65 -19.20 16.05
N GLY A 414 -4.75 -20.15 16.35
CA GLY A 414 -5.08 -21.58 16.28
C GLY A 414 -6.24 -21.96 17.22
N PRO A 415 -6.77 -23.20 17.10
CA PRO A 415 -8.00 -23.65 17.76
C PRO A 415 -7.99 -23.57 19.31
N HIS A 416 -6.85 -23.22 19.90
CA HIS A 416 -6.66 -23.10 21.34
C HIS A 416 -7.12 -21.76 21.93
N ARG A 417 -7.42 -20.68 21.20
CA ARG A 417 -7.88 -19.43 21.85
C ARG A 417 -9.28 -19.54 22.48
N GLY A 418 -10.20 -20.26 21.84
CA GLY A 418 -11.48 -20.63 22.47
C GLY A 418 -11.30 -21.53 23.70
N ALA A 419 -10.35 -22.48 23.62
CA ALA A 419 -10.00 -23.35 24.74
C ALA A 419 -9.33 -22.59 25.90
N VAL A 420 -8.44 -21.63 25.63
CA VAL A 420 -7.78 -20.80 26.65
C VAL A 420 -8.77 -19.87 27.36
N ALA A 421 -9.74 -19.30 26.64
CA ALA A 421 -10.84 -18.57 27.25
C ALA A 421 -11.69 -19.49 28.17
N ALA A 422 -12.08 -20.67 27.69
CA ALA A 422 -12.83 -21.64 28.47
C ALA A 422 -12.07 -22.15 29.72
N VAL A 423 -10.76 -22.40 29.60
CA VAL A 423 -9.88 -22.75 30.72
C VAL A 423 -9.74 -21.57 31.70
N GLY A 424 -9.63 -20.33 31.21
CA GLY A 424 -9.64 -19.13 32.04
C GLY A 424 -10.92 -18.98 32.86
N PHE A 425 -12.09 -19.16 32.24
CA PHE A 425 -13.38 -19.16 32.95
C PHE A 425 -13.49 -20.34 33.94
N GLY A 426 -13.01 -21.53 33.58
CA GLY A 426 -12.98 -22.70 34.47
C GLY A 426 -12.11 -22.48 35.71
N LEU A 427 -10.92 -21.89 35.54
CA LEU A 427 -10.01 -21.53 36.64
C LEU A 427 -10.61 -20.44 37.53
N MET A 428 -11.23 -19.40 36.94
CA MET A 428 -11.88 -18.34 37.69
C MET A 428 -13.05 -18.87 38.52
N PHE A 429 -13.91 -19.70 37.93
CA PHE A 429 -15.05 -20.31 38.63
C PHE A 429 -14.57 -21.28 39.74
N GLY A 430 -13.52 -22.07 39.48
CA GLY A 430 -12.87 -22.91 40.48
C GLY A 430 -12.32 -22.11 41.67
N ALA A 431 -11.69 -20.95 41.42
CA ALA A 431 -11.20 -20.06 42.47
C ALA A 431 -12.34 -19.47 43.32
N PHE A 432 -13.45 -19.06 42.71
CA PHE A 432 -14.64 -18.57 43.45
C PHE A 432 -15.29 -19.67 44.30
N VAL A 433 -15.41 -20.90 43.77
CA VAL A 433 -15.90 -22.06 44.56
C VAL A 433 -14.95 -22.39 45.71
N GLY A 434 -13.64 -22.34 45.48
CA GLY A 434 -12.61 -22.53 46.51
C GLY A 434 -12.70 -21.50 47.63
N LEU A 435 -12.79 -20.21 47.29
CA LEU A 435 -13.00 -19.12 48.26
C LEU A 435 -14.33 -19.28 49.02
N GLY A 436 -15.42 -19.62 48.33
CA GLY A 436 -16.72 -19.89 48.96
C GLY A 436 -16.65 -21.04 49.98
N ALA A 437 -15.99 -22.14 49.63
CA ALA A 437 -15.76 -23.27 50.54
C ALA A 437 -14.86 -22.89 51.73
N MET A 438 -13.84 -22.06 51.51
CA MET A 438 -12.93 -21.56 52.55
C MET A 438 -13.67 -20.66 53.54
N VAL A 439 -14.49 -19.71 53.06
CA VAL A 439 -15.35 -18.84 53.88
C VAL A 439 -16.41 -19.66 54.62
N TYR A 440 -17.01 -20.68 53.99
CA TYR A 440 -17.96 -21.58 54.66
C TYR A 440 -17.30 -22.35 55.81
N LYS A 441 -16.10 -22.93 55.59
CA LYS A 441 -15.30 -23.56 56.66
C LYS A 441 -14.87 -22.56 57.73
N TRP A 442 -14.62 -21.30 57.40
CA TRP A 442 -14.24 -20.28 58.36
C TRP A 442 -15.42 -19.86 59.25
N ARG A 443 -16.62 -19.67 58.66
CA ARG A 443 -17.88 -19.40 59.39
C ARG A 443 -18.34 -20.56 60.30
N LYS A 444 -17.93 -21.80 60.03
CA LYS A 444 -18.25 -22.99 60.85
C LYS A 444 -17.20 -23.35 61.92
N ARG A 445 -16.22 -22.47 62.21
CA ARG A 445 -15.23 -22.76 63.28
C ARG A 445 -15.83 -22.58 64.69
N PRO A 446 -15.69 -23.56 65.60
CA PRO A 446 -16.02 -23.38 67.02
C PRO A 446 -15.03 -22.44 67.72
N GLN A 447 -15.46 -21.80 68.82
CA GLN A 447 -14.76 -20.70 69.49
C GLN A 447 -13.44 -21.09 70.19
N ASP A 448 -13.15 -22.38 70.39
CA ASP A 448 -11.98 -22.84 71.17
C ASP A 448 -10.61 -22.75 70.46
N TRP A 449 -10.55 -22.26 69.22
CA TRP A 449 -9.29 -22.09 68.47
C TRP A 449 -8.30 -21.14 69.18
N GLN A 450 -8.77 -20.22 70.03
CA GLN A 450 -7.92 -19.20 70.68
C GLN A 450 -6.98 -19.72 71.79
N LYS A 451 -6.95 -21.03 72.10
CA LYS A 451 -6.07 -21.61 73.15
C LYS A 451 -4.82 -22.34 72.63
N ARG A 452 -4.34 -22.04 71.42
CA ARG A 452 -2.99 -22.46 70.96
C ARG A 452 -2.22 -21.27 70.36
N ASN A 453 -1.71 -20.42 71.25
CA ASN A 453 -0.74 -19.39 70.88
C ASN A 453 0.66 -20.02 70.69
N SER A 454 1.02 -20.29 69.45
CA SER A 454 2.38 -20.06 68.96
C SER A 454 2.31 -19.84 67.45
N PHE A 455 2.23 -18.56 67.07
CA PHE A 455 2.38 -18.12 65.69
C PHE A 455 3.84 -17.73 65.43
N SER A 456 4.21 -17.72 64.15
CA SER A 456 5.36 -17.04 63.55
C SER A 456 6.67 -17.83 63.41
N SER A 457 6.79 -18.60 62.32
CA SER A 457 8.04 -18.70 61.53
C SER A 457 7.80 -19.26 60.11
N TRP A 458 6.92 -18.65 59.30
CA TRP A 458 6.87 -18.87 57.84
C TRP A 458 7.14 -17.58 57.06
N LEU A 459 8.04 -16.75 57.58
CA LEU A 459 8.69 -15.67 56.84
C LEU A 459 10.18 -15.77 57.13
N LEU A 460 10.87 -16.55 56.27
CA LEU A 460 12.26 -16.47 55.76
C LEU A 460 13.40 -16.01 56.72
N PRO A 461 14.67 -16.52 56.60
CA PRO A 461 15.34 -16.69 55.28
C PRO A 461 16.51 -17.73 55.16
N VAL A 462 17.15 -17.75 53.99
CA VAL A 462 18.59 -18.01 53.72
C VAL A 462 19.16 -19.46 53.71
N HIS A 463 19.73 -19.81 52.54
CA HIS A 463 20.79 -20.78 52.17
C HIS A 463 20.93 -22.19 52.80
N ALA A 464 20.65 -23.22 51.96
CA ALA A 464 21.49 -24.39 51.64
C ALA A 464 20.87 -25.04 50.38
N ALA A 465 21.55 -25.23 49.24
CA ALA A 465 22.68 -26.13 48.96
C ALA A 465 22.32 -27.63 49.12
N ASP A 466 22.67 -28.41 48.09
CA ASP A 466 22.69 -29.88 48.00
C ASP A 466 21.34 -30.64 47.96
N THR A 467 20.92 -31.16 46.80
CA THR A 467 21.43 -32.32 46.02
C THR A 467 21.03 -33.69 46.61
N SER A 468 20.12 -34.39 45.92
CA SER A 468 20.00 -35.86 45.96
C SER A 468 19.02 -36.38 44.88
N PHE A 469 19.54 -36.58 43.67
CA PHE A 469 18.93 -37.50 42.71
C PHE A 469 19.23 -38.95 43.10
N MET A 470 18.22 -39.82 43.20
CA MET A 470 18.26 -41.26 42.89
C MET A 470 16.82 -41.82 42.93
N SER A 471 16.39 -42.81 42.13
CA SER A 471 16.95 -43.37 40.89
C SER A 471 15.95 -44.36 40.26
N SER A 472 15.69 -44.24 38.95
CA SER A 472 15.43 -45.36 38.01
C SER A 472 15.25 -44.76 36.60
N LYS A 473 16.20 -44.88 35.66
CA LYS A 473 16.41 -46.05 34.77
C LYS A 473 15.13 -46.35 33.93
N THR A 474 15.12 -46.26 32.59
CA THR A 474 16.20 -46.42 31.59
C THR A 474 15.84 -45.76 30.23
N SER A 475 16.85 -45.36 29.44
CA SER A 475 16.84 -45.10 27.96
C SER A 475 15.82 -44.10 27.36
N SER A 476 16.17 -43.22 26.42
CA SER A 476 17.47 -42.91 25.78
C SER A 476 17.33 -41.60 25.00
N ASN A 477 18.14 -40.58 25.32
CA ASN A 477 18.27 -39.40 24.45
C ASN A 477 19.66 -39.41 23.81
N MET A 478 19.69 -39.43 22.47
CA MET A 478 20.92 -39.24 21.72
C MET A 478 21.35 -37.79 21.83
N TYR A 479 22.63 -37.58 22.09
CA TYR A 479 23.28 -36.31 21.84
C TYR A 479 23.39 -36.14 20.32
N ASN A 480 22.87 -35.04 19.79
CA ASN A 480 23.31 -34.55 18.50
C ASN A 480 23.75 -33.10 18.69
N SER A 481 25.02 -32.83 18.38
CA SER A 481 25.68 -31.56 18.61
C SER A 481 25.35 -30.56 17.51
N THR A 482 24.52 -29.57 17.82
CA THR A 482 24.40 -28.33 17.04
C THR A 482 24.98 -27.17 17.85
N LEU A 483 25.93 -26.48 17.25
CA LEU A 483 26.88 -25.58 17.92
C LEU A 483 26.25 -24.26 18.40
N GLY A 484 26.53 -23.88 19.65
CA GLY A 484 27.13 -22.56 19.88
C GLY A 484 26.29 -21.39 20.41
N LEU A 485 25.04 -21.55 20.84
CA LEU A 485 24.21 -20.40 21.29
C LEU A 485 23.51 -20.59 22.65
N GLY A 486 23.69 -19.58 23.52
CA GLY A 486 22.72 -19.20 24.55
C GLY A 486 22.81 -19.90 25.92
N ARG A 487 23.19 -19.16 26.96
CA ARG A 487 22.82 -19.49 28.35
C ARG A 487 21.33 -19.18 28.51
N TYR A 488 20.52 -20.18 28.85
CA TYR A 488 19.13 -19.94 29.21
C TYR A 488 19.06 -19.19 30.54
N PHE A 489 18.57 -17.95 30.51
CA PHE A 489 18.27 -17.20 31.72
C PHE A 489 17.01 -17.75 32.37
N THR A 490 17.07 -17.94 33.68
CA THR A 490 15.88 -18.27 34.47
C THR A 490 14.91 -17.08 34.48
N PHE A 491 13.61 -17.35 34.67
CA PHE A 491 12.62 -16.27 34.79
C PHE A 491 12.99 -15.28 35.90
N GLN A 492 13.59 -15.77 36.98
CA GLN A 492 14.09 -14.93 38.08
C GLN A 492 15.28 -14.04 37.65
N GLU A 493 16.27 -14.54 36.91
CA GLU A 493 17.36 -13.70 36.36
C GLU A 493 16.83 -12.63 35.40
N LEU A 494 15.82 -12.96 34.58
CA LEU A 494 15.15 -11.98 33.72
C LEU A 494 14.42 -10.93 34.56
N GLN A 495 13.67 -11.35 35.57
CA GLN A 495 12.91 -10.49 36.47
C GLN A 495 13.82 -9.59 37.34
N GLU A 496 15.01 -10.04 37.70
CA GLU A 496 16.01 -9.27 38.45
C GLU A 496 16.76 -8.28 37.53
N ALA A 497 17.06 -8.69 36.28
CA ALA A 497 17.68 -7.82 35.27
C ALA A 497 16.74 -6.73 34.71
N THR A 498 15.42 -6.97 34.68
CA THR A 498 14.40 -6.01 34.22
C THR A 498 13.70 -5.27 35.36
N ASN A 499 14.21 -5.37 36.59
CA ASN A 499 13.61 -4.79 37.80
C ASN A 499 12.09 -5.07 37.89
N ASN A 500 11.72 -6.34 37.77
CA ASN A 500 10.37 -6.88 37.88
C ASN A 500 9.42 -6.57 36.70
N PHE A 501 9.98 -6.30 35.51
CA PHE A 501 9.24 -5.74 34.36
C PHE A 501 8.52 -4.42 34.68
N ASP A 502 8.97 -3.72 35.73
CA ASP A 502 8.65 -2.31 35.92
C ASP A 502 9.13 -1.54 34.66
N SER A 503 8.45 -0.46 34.29
CA SER A 503 8.61 0.16 32.97
C SER A 503 9.91 0.94 32.85
N MET A 504 11.04 0.21 32.79
CA MET A 504 12.36 0.74 32.52
C MET A 504 12.37 1.33 31.12
N ASN A 505 12.36 2.66 31.08
CA ASN A 505 12.59 3.43 29.88
C ASN A 505 13.88 2.94 29.19
N LEU A 506 13.73 2.35 28.00
CA LEU A 506 14.84 1.80 27.21
C LEU A 506 15.92 2.86 26.93
N ALA A 507 15.53 4.13 26.83
CA ALA A 507 16.46 5.26 26.72
C ALA A 507 17.32 5.37 27.99
N ASP A 508 16.73 5.41 29.18
CA ASP A 508 17.47 5.51 30.45
C ASP A 508 18.40 4.32 30.68
N TRP A 509 17.97 3.11 30.30
CA TRP A 509 18.81 1.92 30.37
C TRP A 509 20.00 2.00 29.40
N GLY A 510 19.76 2.34 28.12
CA GLY A 510 20.83 2.51 27.13
C GLY A 510 21.82 3.63 27.51
N MET A 511 21.30 4.75 28.03
CA MET A 511 22.10 5.88 28.50
C MET A 511 22.97 5.52 29.72
N GLN A 512 22.53 4.62 30.61
CA GLN A 512 23.39 4.12 31.69
C GLN A 512 24.58 3.31 31.16
N TRP A 513 24.40 2.47 30.15
CA TRP A 513 25.50 1.72 29.52
C TRP A 513 26.44 2.64 28.75
N LYS A 514 25.91 3.66 28.08
CA LYS A 514 26.72 4.72 27.45
C LYS A 514 27.59 5.46 28.47
N ARG A 515 27.01 5.95 29.57
CA ARG A 515 27.74 6.68 30.64
C ARG A 515 28.82 5.82 31.32
N LYS A 516 28.65 4.49 31.33
CA LYS A 516 29.66 3.52 31.79
C LYS A 516 30.76 3.22 30.76
N GLY A 517 30.66 3.74 29.53
CA GLY A 517 31.59 3.46 28.43
C GLY A 517 31.43 2.07 27.81
N LEU A 518 30.36 1.34 28.12
CA LEU A 518 30.17 -0.08 27.81
C LEU A 518 29.03 -0.30 26.80
N LEU A 519 29.00 0.49 25.72
CA LEU A 519 28.01 0.33 24.64
C LEU A 519 28.06 -1.07 24.02
N GLU A 520 29.24 -1.69 23.94
CA GLU A 520 29.47 -3.07 23.48
C GLU A 520 28.57 -4.13 24.15
N LYS A 521 28.08 -3.88 25.38
CA LYS A 521 27.22 -4.80 26.14
C LYS A 521 25.74 -4.69 25.81
N ILE A 522 25.35 -3.71 25.00
CA ILE A 522 23.98 -3.51 24.50
C ILE A 522 23.87 -3.63 22.97
N ILE A 523 24.98 -3.94 22.29
CA ILE A 523 25.00 -4.27 20.86
C ILE A 523 24.41 -5.67 20.67
N ASP A 524 23.67 -5.87 19.57
CA ASP A 524 23.16 -7.19 19.19
C ASP A 524 24.32 -8.20 19.07
N PRO A 525 24.23 -9.41 19.66
CA PRO A 525 25.28 -10.43 19.59
C PRO A 525 25.78 -10.78 18.18
N LEU A 526 24.98 -10.57 17.13
CA LEU A 526 25.35 -10.77 15.72
C LEU A 526 26.21 -9.64 15.15
N LEU A 527 26.24 -8.48 15.81
CA LEU A 527 27.00 -7.28 15.43
C LEU A 527 28.28 -7.08 16.28
N VAL A 528 28.42 -7.82 17.40
CA VAL A 528 29.62 -7.78 18.25
C VAL A 528 30.83 -8.32 17.48
N GLY A 529 31.83 -7.46 17.25
CA GLY A 529 33.07 -7.79 16.54
C GLY A 529 33.07 -7.53 15.03
N SER A 530 31.91 -7.25 14.43
CA SER A 530 31.79 -6.77 13.03
C SER A 530 31.67 -5.24 12.96
N ILE A 531 31.11 -4.60 13.99
CA ILE A 531 31.01 -3.14 14.09
C ILE A 531 32.33 -2.47 14.54
N ASN A 532 32.67 -1.33 13.92
CA ASN A 532 33.77 -0.47 14.31
C ASN A 532 33.41 0.23 15.66
N PRO A 533 34.24 0.11 16.70
CA PRO A 533 34.03 0.80 17.98
C PRO A 533 33.85 2.33 17.86
N GLU A 534 34.54 2.99 16.91
CA GLU A 534 34.43 4.43 16.68
C GLU A 534 33.11 4.82 16.01
N SER A 535 32.65 4.01 15.05
CA SER A 535 31.31 4.15 14.44
C SER A 535 30.21 4.00 15.50
N MET A 536 30.30 2.95 16.33
CA MET A 536 29.33 2.72 17.42
C MET A 536 29.35 3.85 18.45
N LYS A 537 30.54 4.35 18.81
CA LYS A 537 30.66 5.52 19.69
C LYS A 537 29.95 6.74 19.11
N LYS A 538 30.13 7.00 17.80
CA LYS A 538 29.49 8.12 17.10
C LYS A 538 27.96 7.97 17.04
N PHE A 539 27.46 6.76 16.81
CA PHE A 539 26.04 6.45 16.88
C PHE A 539 25.47 6.71 18.29
N GLY A 540 26.18 6.29 19.34
CA GLY A 540 25.82 6.58 20.74
C GLY A 540 25.87 8.08 21.09
N GLU A 541 26.78 8.85 20.50
CA GLU A 541 26.82 10.32 20.59
C GLU A 541 25.59 10.97 19.96
N ALA A 542 25.15 10.53 18.77
CA ALA A 542 23.93 11.02 18.16
C ALA A 542 22.68 10.69 19.01
N ALA A 543 22.59 9.46 19.52
CA ALA A 543 21.47 9.00 20.34
C ALA A 543 21.31 9.80 21.65
N GLU A 544 22.41 10.12 22.35
CA GLU A 544 22.38 10.96 23.56
C GLU A 544 21.81 12.36 23.26
N LYS A 545 22.31 13.02 22.21
CA LYS A 545 21.82 14.35 21.84
C LYS A 545 20.34 14.36 21.47
N CYS A 546 19.84 13.30 20.85
CA CYS A 546 18.41 13.15 20.56
C CYS A 546 17.54 12.99 21.83
N LEU A 547 18.13 12.54 22.93
CA LEU A 547 17.47 12.25 24.21
C LEU A 547 17.62 13.37 25.25
N GLU A 548 18.23 14.51 24.89
CA GLU A 548 18.35 15.65 25.81
C GLU A 548 17.00 16.13 26.34
N GLU A 549 16.94 16.53 27.60
CA GLU A 549 15.68 16.88 28.27
C GLU A 549 15.05 18.14 27.64
N HIS A 550 15.88 19.11 27.27
CA HIS A 550 15.46 20.37 26.67
C HIS A 550 15.47 20.28 25.13
N GLY A 551 14.37 20.68 24.50
CA GLY A 551 14.23 20.63 23.03
C GLY A 551 15.19 21.54 22.25
N VAL A 552 15.85 22.51 22.92
CA VAL A 552 16.85 23.40 22.30
C VAL A 552 18.23 22.77 22.17
N ASP A 553 18.54 21.76 22.99
CA ASP A 553 19.81 21.04 22.97
C ASP A 553 19.76 19.81 22.05
N ARG A 554 18.57 19.47 21.54
CA ARG A 554 18.37 18.39 20.58
C ARG A 554 18.82 18.82 19.17
N PRO A 555 19.49 17.92 18.43
CA PRO A 555 19.99 18.19 17.08
C PRO A 555 18.83 18.34 16.09
N THR A 556 19.04 19.09 15.01
CA THR A 556 18.09 19.09 13.89
C THR A 556 18.13 17.73 13.18
N MET A 557 17.08 17.39 12.42
CA MET A 557 17.09 16.16 11.61
C MET A 557 18.24 16.13 10.57
N GLY A 558 18.73 17.29 10.13
CA GLY A 558 19.92 17.38 9.28
C GLY A 558 21.20 17.01 10.03
N ASP A 559 21.37 17.50 11.27
CA ASP A 559 22.50 17.13 12.13
C ASP A 559 22.47 15.64 12.50
N VAL A 560 21.28 15.07 12.74
CA VAL A 560 21.12 13.63 12.98
C VAL A 560 21.57 12.82 11.76
N LEU A 561 21.08 13.18 10.57
CA LEU A 561 21.47 12.53 9.32
C LEU A 561 22.99 12.59 9.11
N TRP A 562 23.59 13.77 9.29
CA TRP A 562 25.04 13.96 9.16
C TRP A 562 25.86 13.11 10.15
N ASN A 563 25.43 13.02 11.43
CA ASN A 563 26.13 12.18 12.40
C ASN A 563 26.00 10.68 12.10
N LEU A 564 24.87 10.24 11.53
CA LEU A 564 24.66 8.85 11.11
C LEU A 564 25.46 8.52 9.84
N GLU A 565 25.52 9.43 8.86
CA GLU A 565 26.33 9.30 7.66
C GLU A 565 27.83 9.24 8.01
N TYR A 566 28.30 10.09 8.93
CA TYR A 566 29.67 10.02 9.44
C TYR A 566 29.96 8.72 10.21
N ALA A 567 29.00 8.21 10.99
CA ALA A 567 29.13 6.91 11.63
C ALA A 567 29.21 5.76 10.60
N LEU A 568 28.45 5.82 9.50
CA LEU A 568 28.50 4.86 8.42
C LEU A 568 29.86 4.87 7.69
N GLN A 569 30.39 6.06 7.36
CA GLN A 569 31.73 6.20 6.75
C GLN A 569 32.83 5.55 7.60
N LEU A 570 32.77 5.69 8.93
CA LEU A 570 33.70 5.02 9.87
C LEU A 570 33.56 3.48 9.83
N GLN A 571 32.35 2.95 9.62
CA GLN A 571 32.11 1.51 9.46
C GLN A 571 32.63 0.97 8.13
N GLU A 572 32.39 1.69 7.03
CA GLU A 572 32.83 1.31 5.70
C GLU A 572 34.35 1.30 5.59
N ALA A 573 35.02 2.35 6.10
CA ALA A 573 36.48 2.42 6.16
C ALA A 573 37.12 1.28 6.98
N PHE A 574 36.48 0.88 8.09
CA PHE A 574 36.92 -0.27 8.90
C PHE A 574 36.73 -1.62 8.18
N THR A 575 35.67 -1.74 7.38
CA THR A 575 35.36 -2.95 6.62
C THR A 575 36.32 -3.11 5.44
N GLN A 576 36.67 -2.03 4.75
CA GLN A 576 37.66 -2.00 3.65
C GLN A 576 39.12 -2.13 4.14
N GLY A 577 39.39 -1.90 5.43
CA GLY A 577 40.72 -2.00 6.03
C GLY A 577 41.18 -3.42 6.40
N LYS A 578 40.32 -4.44 6.24
CA LYS A 578 40.70 -5.85 6.39
C LYS A 578 41.14 -6.41 5.03
N PRO A 579 42.38 -6.89 4.85
CA PRO A 579 42.70 -7.72 3.69
C PRO A 579 41.90 -9.02 3.77
N GLU A 580 41.20 -9.35 2.69
CA GLU A 580 40.52 -10.63 2.53
C GLU A 580 41.54 -11.73 2.23
N ASP A 581 42.10 -12.35 3.28
CA ASP A 581 42.79 -13.62 3.12
C ASP A 581 41.76 -14.76 3.04
N GLU A 582 41.51 -15.25 1.82
CA GLU A 582 40.92 -16.57 1.62
C GLU A 582 41.76 -17.62 2.36
N SER A 583 41.13 -18.49 3.15
CA SER A 583 41.76 -19.76 3.52
C SER A 583 40.75 -20.91 3.54
N SER A 584 40.65 -21.57 2.39
CA SER A 584 40.29 -22.98 2.35
C SER A 584 41.38 -23.80 3.06
N SER A 585 40.97 -24.63 4.01
CA SER A 585 41.60 -25.90 4.39
C SER A 585 43.13 -25.98 4.67
N ALA A 586 43.44 -26.10 5.96
CA ALA A 586 44.46 -27.00 6.54
C ALA A 586 45.99 -26.72 6.36
N VAL A 587 46.55 -26.00 7.34
CA VAL A 587 47.76 -26.31 8.15
C VAL A 587 49.02 -26.87 7.43
N LEU A 588 50.08 -26.04 7.46
CA LEU A 588 51.49 -26.40 7.18
C LEU A 588 52.15 -27.20 8.33
N PRO A 589 53.36 -27.75 8.10
CA PRO A 589 54.49 -27.16 8.84
C PRO A 589 55.81 -27.10 8.05
N SER A 590 56.53 -25.97 8.13
CA SER A 590 57.88 -25.88 8.72
C SER A 590 58.60 -24.55 8.41
N THR A 591 59.33 -24.09 9.41
CA THR A 591 60.25 -22.94 9.53
C THR A 591 61.30 -22.70 8.43
N GLU A 592 61.70 -21.41 8.31
CA GLU A 592 63.09 -20.87 8.45
C GLU A 592 63.81 -20.10 7.28
N VAL A 593 64.45 -18.96 7.68
CA VAL A 593 65.66 -18.25 7.14
C VAL A 593 65.60 -17.25 5.95
N ASN A 594 65.77 -15.96 6.31
CA ASN A 594 66.58 -14.83 5.77
C ASN A 594 66.87 -14.58 4.25
N ALA A 595 66.41 -13.40 3.80
CA ALA A 595 67.09 -12.28 3.09
C ALA A 595 68.44 -12.44 2.32
N ALA A 596 68.55 -11.81 1.12
CA ALA A 596 69.43 -10.63 0.85
C ALA A 596 69.49 -10.15 -0.64
N ALA A 597 69.59 -8.81 -0.82
CA ALA A 597 70.13 -8.04 -1.98
C ALA A 597 69.45 -8.16 -3.38
N THR A 598 69.47 -7.18 -4.30
CA THR A 598 70.36 -6.00 -4.49
C THR A 598 69.64 -4.82 -5.21
N SER A 599 70.10 -3.57 -5.05
CA SER A 599 69.70 -2.34 -5.79
C SER A 599 70.77 -2.00 -6.87
N PRO A 600 70.74 -0.91 -7.72
CA PRO A 600 70.28 0.49 -7.50
C PRO A 600 69.49 1.10 -8.72
N ALA A 601 69.20 2.40 -8.93
CA ALA A 601 69.64 3.69 -8.34
C ALA A 601 68.64 4.86 -8.57
N ALA A 602 68.68 5.88 -7.69
CA ALA A 602 68.44 7.36 -7.80
C ALA A 602 67.42 7.96 -8.83
N VAL A 603 66.74 9.10 -8.60
CA VAL A 603 67.20 10.46 -8.18
C VAL A 603 66.15 11.22 -7.31
N ALA A 604 66.56 12.36 -6.70
CA ALA A 604 65.93 13.10 -5.58
C ALA A 604 65.88 14.65 -5.88
N VAL A 605 65.22 15.59 -5.16
CA VAL A 605 64.36 15.55 -3.95
C VAL A 605 63.52 16.86 -3.72
N LEU A 606 62.22 16.76 -3.39
CA LEU A 606 61.39 17.58 -2.45
C LEU A 606 61.24 19.16 -2.59
N PRO A 607 60.29 19.83 -1.85
CA PRO A 607 59.57 21.07 -2.25
C PRO A 607 59.75 22.23 -1.23
N PRO A 608 58.74 23.03 -0.77
CA PRO A 608 57.59 23.73 -1.39
C PRO A 608 57.66 25.29 -1.22
N ASN A 609 56.62 26.07 -1.59
CA ASN A 609 56.02 27.20 -0.80
C ASN A 609 55.18 28.23 -1.62
N THR A 610 54.06 28.65 -1.04
CA THR A 610 53.32 29.94 -1.23
C THR A 610 53.83 31.01 -0.22
N PRO A 611 53.32 32.27 -0.11
CA PRO A 611 52.31 33.04 -0.88
C PRO A 611 52.76 34.49 -1.28
N THR A 612 51.84 35.35 -1.78
CA THR A 612 51.47 36.71 -1.23
C THR A 612 51.15 37.82 -2.26
N SER A 613 49.87 38.25 -2.25
CA SER A 613 49.25 39.60 -2.39
C SER A 613 49.79 40.79 -3.25
N ALA A 614 48.80 41.50 -3.84
CA ALA A 614 48.64 42.95 -4.07
C ALA A 614 49.42 43.74 -5.17
N SER A 615 48.69 44.38 -6.10
CA SER A 615 48.37 45.84 -6.08
C SER A 615 47.71 46.41 -7.37
N HIS A 616 46.90 47.47 -7.22
CA HIS A 616 46.26 48.33 -8.27
C HIS A 616 47.22 49.49 -8.64
N PRO A 617 47.10 50.24 -9.79
CA PRO A 617 46.05 51.28 -10.05
C PRO A 617 45.55 51.34 -11.54
N THR A 618 44.31 51.72 -11.89
CA THR A 618 43.63 53.06 -11.97
C THR A 618 43.97 53.93 -13.19
N THR A 619 43.00 54.19 -14.11
CA THR A 619 42.45 55.53 -14.54
C THR A 619 41.44 55.43 -15.71
N ILE A 620 40.54 56.44 -15.81
CA ILE A 620 39.55 56.70 -16.88
C ILE A 620 39.94 58.05 -17.56
N PRO A 621 39.43 58.41 -18.76
CA PRO A 621 38.49 59.56 -18.83
C PRO A 621 37.33 59.43 -19.85
N GLU A 622 36.43 60.44 -19.85
CA GLU A 622 35.02 60.44 -20.33
C GLU A 622 34.76 61.01 -21.76
N GLY A 623 33.49 60.87 -22.22
CA GLY A 623 32.79 61.79 -23.16
C GLY A 623 32.45 61.22 -24.56
N ASP A 624 31.30 61.52 -25.20
CA ASP A 624 30.04 62.17 -24.79
C ASP A 624 28.90 61.94 -25.85
N GLU A 625 27.65 62.27 -25.51
CA GLU A 625 26.41 62.49 -26.31
C GLU A 625 25.76 61.37 -27.21
N GLY A 626 24.41 61.25 -27.16
CA GLY A 626 23.60 60.53 -28.16
C GLY A 626 22.18 60.05 -27.75
N SER A 627 21.17 60.93 -27.73
CA SER A 627 19.79 60.68 -27.21
C SER A 627 18.82 59.87 -28.11
N THR A 628 17.95 59.00 -27.53
CA THR A 628 16.44 59.17 -27.47
C THR A 628 15.61 57.92 -27.06
N ASN A 629 14.65 58.10 -26.13
CA ASN A 629 13.31 57.45 -25.96
C ASN A 629 13.19 55.90 -25.85
N ALA A 630 12.47 55.25 -24.90
CA ALA A 630 11.15 55.60 -24.34
C ALA A 630 10.72 54.72 -23.10
N HIS A 631 9.89 55.32 -22.23
CA HIS A 631 8.95 54.76 -21.22
C HIS A 631 9.40 53.83 -20.05
N PRO A 632 8.77 53.94 -18.85
CA PRO A 632 9.21 53.28 -17.61
C PRO A 632 8.42 52.01 -17.26
N ILE A 633 9.04 51.14 -16.46
CA ILE A 633 8.40 50.07 -15.68
C ILE A 633 9.01 50.12 -14.27
N ASP A 634 8.18 49.92 -13.23
CA ASP A 634 8.56 50.05 -11.82
C ASP A 634 9.60 49.01 -11.35
N ASP A 635 10.63 49.49 -10.64
CA ASP A 635 11.47 48.68 -9.75
C ASP A 635 10.92 48.72 -8.33
N GLN A 636 10.17 47.68 -7.92
CA GLN A 636 9.88 47.38 -6.51
C GLN A 636 9.94 45.87 -6.26
N SER A 637 11.13 45.39 -5.91
CA SER A 637 11.38 44.05 -5.38
C SER A 637 12.46 44.16 -4.31
N GLY A 638 12.11 44.01 -3.02
CA GLY A 638 13.13 44.17 -1.98
C GLY A 638 12.75 44.15 -0.50
N THR A 639 11.48 44.19 -0.08
CA THR A 639 11.09 43.98 1.33
C THR A 639 9.60 43.65 1.46
N ASP A 640 9.22 42.36 1.56
CA ASP A 640 7.93 41.93 2.16
C ASP A 640 7.82 40.38 2.32
N ILE A 641 8.78 39.74 3.01
CA ILE A 641 8.69 38.31 3.39
C ILE A 641 9.08 38.10 4.89
N LEU A 642 8.77 39.08 5.75
CA LEU A 642 9.06 39.00 7.20
C LEU A 642 7.88 39.45 8.09
N ALA A 643 6.65 39.29 7.61
CA ALA A 643 5.43 39.69 8.34
C ALA A 643 4.32 38.61 8.33
N GLN A 644 4.65 37.33 8.52
CA GLN A 644 3.60 36.29 8.66
C GLN A 644 3.89 35.10 9.60
N PHE A 645 4.93 35.14 10.42
CA PHE A 645 5.26 34.09 11.41
C PHE A 645 5.16 34.51 12.88
N SER A 646 4.43 35.59 13.17
CA SER A 646 4.29 36.19 14.51
C SER A 646 2.90 36.03 15.13
N ASN A 647 2.19 34.93 14.83
CA ASN A 647 0.98 34.52 15.56
C ASN A 647 0.74 33.00 15.44
N LEU A 648 1.31 32.22 16.37
CA LEU A 648 0.81 30.91 16.82
C LEU A 648 1.65 30.41 18.00
N ASN A 649 1.49 31.05 19.16
CA ASN A 649 1.94 30.49 20.44
C ASN A 649 0.92 30.92 21.51
N GLY A 650 0.01 30.01 21.86
CA GLY A 650 -1.28 30.41 22.43
C GLY A 650 -2.15 29.30 22.98
N ARG A 651 -1.55 28.46 23.84
CA ARG A 651 -2.20 27.50 24.77
C ARG A 651 -2.53 26.09 24.24
#